data_AF-A0A1C7E8P2-F1
#
_entry.id   AF-A0A1C7E8P2-F1
#
_cell.length_a   1.000
_cell.length_b   1.000
_cell.length_c   1.000
_cell.angle_alpha   90.00
_cell.angle_beta   90.00
_cell.angle_gamma   90.00
#
_symmetry.space_group_name_H-M   'P 1'
#
loop_
_entity.id
_entity.type
_entity.pdbx_description
1 polymer ?
#
loop_
_entity_poly.entity_id
_entity_poly.type
_entity_poly.pdbx_seq_one_letter_code
_entity_poly.pdbx_strand_id
1 'polypeptide(L)'
;MSDKLSPEERKEKKLPPEDESYISEEKQKEILQKYDPESNTRDLSGMIKHVVFYGLLAFSLFQLYTAIFGQYTAYIQRSVHLGFALSLIFILFPMRRRKGARHKVAWYDYILALLSIGIGAYWPIMYDDLVFRIGRVTELDLIVGILAVILTLEATRRAVGLPITIIGLLFLSYGFFGPYFPGFMRHRGQDLESLIQLMFYTTDGILGTPIGVSATFIFTFLLFGSFLVKTGVGQYFNDLAVSLAGNLTGGPAKVAIFSSALQGTISGSSVANVVTSGSYTIPMMKKLGYKKEFAGGVEAAASTGGQLMPPIMGAAAFLMVEFIGGVTYWEIAKAAAIPALLYFTGVWIMTHFEAKRIGLKGLSADEMPDRKEVLKKIYLLTPILAIILFLLVGIPTMQAALYGILLTIFVSAFNKETRLGFKDIIHALVDGARTALAVAAATATAGIIVGVVVKTGLGLSLANGLVSASGGNVLLTLFFTMLAAIVLGMGSPTTANYVITSTIAAPAIITLLMVDEPAGAAVPIVVALSAHLFVFYFGIIADITPPVALAAFAASGISGGEPIRTGFNAAKLAIAAFIIPYMFVLSPELLMIDTTWTQLIWVLITAITGMIAIGAGLIGYWYRKLNWLERIITFATGIALIYPEGFTDLIGAAVFIVLFVIQWMSKDKKTKRPQTA
;
A
#
# COMPACT_ATOMS: atom_id res chain seq x y z
N MET A 1 -7.84 -57.78 7.99
CA MET A 1 -7.75 -58.15 6.56
C MET A 1 -7.35 -56.88 5.81
N SER A 2 -6.20 -56.93 5.11
CA SER A 2 -5.56 -55.96 4.18
C SER A 2 -6.06 -54.51 4.19
N ASP A 3 -5.30 -53.51 4.62
CA ASP A 3 -4.02 -53.03 4.09
C ASP A 3 -4.08 -52.50 2.64
N LYS A 4 -3.46 -51.32 2.45
CA LYS A 4 -3.10 -50.64 1.19
C LYS A 4 -4.15 -49.74 0.53
N LEU A 5 -4.29 -48.52 1.05
CA LEU A 5 -4.49 -47.37 0.17
C LEU A 5 -3.13 -47.00 -0.45
N SER A 6 -3.10 -46.76 -1.75
CA SER A 6 -1.88 -46.49 -2.51
C SER A 6 -1.26 -45.12 -2.14
N PRO A 7 0.04 -44.90 -2.37
CA PRO A 7 0.67 -43.59 -2.20
C PRO A 7 0.02 -42.49 -3.06
N GLU A 8 -0.64 -42.86 -4.16
CA GLU A 8 -1.37 -41.95 -5.05
C GLU A 8 -2.75 -41.56 -4.45
N GLU A 9 -3.46 -42.49 -3.82
CA GLU A 9 -4.73 -42.23 -3.13
C GLU A 9 -4.55 -41.34 -1.87
N ARG A 10 -3.35 -41.33 -1.28
CA ARG A 10 -2.98 -40.36 -0.23
C ARG A 10 -2.60 -38.98 -0.77
N LYS A 11 -2.25 -38.87 -2.06
CA LYS A 11 -1.94 -37.59 -2.72
C LYS A 11 -3.19 -36.89 -3.26
N GLU A 12 -4.20 -37.64 -3.70
CA GLU A 12 -5.45 -37.06 -4.22
C GLU A 12 -6.37 -36.44 -3.15
N LYS A 13 -6.21 -36.81 -1.87
CA LYS A 13 -7.02 -36.25 -0.76
C LYS A 13 -6.46 -34.98 -0.09
N LYS A 14 -5.48 -34.30 -0.71
CA LYS A 14 -4.88 -33.07 -0.15
C LYS A 14 -5.43 -31.76 -0.70
N LEU A 15 -6.40 -31.81 -1.60
CA LEU A 15 -7.22 -30.65 -1.93
C LEU A 15 -8.61 -30.94 -1.37
N PRO A 16 -9.26 -30.00 -0.66
CA PRO A 16 -10.68 -30.13 -0.39
C PRO A 16 -11.41 -30.41 -1.71
N PRO A 17 -12.45 -31.25 -1.73
CA PRO A 17 -13.33 -31.32 -2.90
C PRO A 17 -13.76 -29.89 -3.25
N GLU A 18 -13.97 -29.59 -4.53
CA GLU A 18 -14.43 -28.27 -5.02
C GLU A 18 -15.62 -27.78 -4.17
N ASP A 19 -15.29 -27.07 -3.08
CA ASP A 19 -16.24 -26.61 -2.09
C ASP A 19 -16.83 -25.37 -2.75
N GLU A 20 -18.13 -25.34 -3.04
CA GLU A 20 -18.87 -24.18 -3.59
C GLU A 20 -18.67 -22.87 -2.78
N SER A 21 -17.94 -22.94 -1.67
CA SER A 21 -17.54 -21.83 -0.81
C SER A 21 -16.37 -20.97 -1.33
N TYR A 22 -15.47 -21.50 -2.18
CA TYR A 22 -14.33 -20.74 -2.71
C TYR A 22 -14.63 -20.15 -4.08
N ILE A 23 -14.20 -18.90 -4.31
CA ILE A 23 -14.44 -18.22 -5.59
C ILE A 23 -13.44 -18.67 -6.66
N SER A 24 -13.94 -18.93 -7.88
CA SER A 24 -13.10 -19.33 -9.02
C SER A 24 -12.09 -18.24 -9.41
N GLU A 25 -10.97 -18.63 -10.01
CA GLU A 25 -9.93 -17.70 -10.49
C GLU A 25 -10.49 -16.65 -11.47
N GLU A 26 -11.43 -17.05 -12.33
CA GLU A 26 -12.11 -16.13 -13.24
C GLU A 26 -12.90 -15.06 -12.49
N LYS A 27 -13.58 -15.45 -11.40
CA LYS A 27 -14.33 -14.52 -10.56
C LYS A 27 -13.40 -13.60 -9.78
N GLN A 28 -12.29 -14.12 -9.26
CA GLN A 28 -11.25 -13.32 -8.62
C GLN A 28 -10.72 -12.24 -9.60
N LYS A 29 -10.37 -12.64 -10.83
CA LYS A 29 -9.94 -11.72 -11.88
C LYS A 29 -11.01 -10.68 -12.21
N GLU A 30 -12.30 -11.05 -12.27
CA GLU A 30 -13.40 -10.11 -12.51
C GLU A 30 -13.54 -9.08 -11.38
N ILE A 31 -13.46 -9.51 -10.12
CA ILE A 31 -13.53 -8.63 -8.95
C ILE A 31 -12.33 -7.68 -8.94
N LEU A 32 -11.12 -8.21 -9.15
CA LEU A 32 -9.89 -7.42 -9.21
C LEU A 32 -9.99 -6.35 -10.30
N GLN A 33 -10.34 -6.72 -11.53
CA GLN A 33 -10.50 -5.76 -12.64
C GLN A 33 -11.58 -4.69 -12.41
N LYS A 34 -12.58 -4.98 -11.58
CA LYS A 34 -13.66 -4.04 -11.28
C LYS A 34 -13.20 -2.95 -10.31
N TYR A 35 -12.47 -3.33 -9.25
CA TYR A 35 -12.12 -2.43 -8.15
C TYR A 35 -10.67 -1.93 -8.20
N ASP A 36 -9.79 -2.64 -8.89
CA ASP A 36 -8.41 -2.26 -9.15
C ASP A 36 -8.22 -1.90 -10.65
N PRO A 37 -8.09 -0.60 -10.97
CA PRO A 37 -7.82 -0.14 -12.32
C PRO A 37 -6.54 -0.72 -12.94
N GLU A 38 -5.51 -1.00 -12.13
CA GLU A 38 -4.20 -1.46 -12.58
C GLU A 38 -4.27 -2.86 -13.20
N SER A 39 -5.26 -3.64 -12.77
CA SER A 39 -5.51 -5.00 -13.23
C SER A 39 -6.41 -5.07 -14.48
N ASN A 40 -7.02 -3.96 -14.91
CA ASN A 40 -7.97 -3.93 -16.03
C ASN A 40 -7.28 -3.89 -17.41
N THR A 41 -6.56 -4.97 -17.74
CA THR A 41 -5.87 -5.14 -19.03
C THR A 41 -6.66 -5.97 -20.05
N ARG A 42 -6.33 -5.83 -21.33
CA ARG A 42 -6.83 -6.65 -22.45
C ARG A 42 -6.30 -8.09 -22.40
N ASP A 43 -7.14 -9.03 -22.80
CA ASP A 43 -6.81 -10.44 -23.02
C ASP A 43 -6.45 -10.63 -24.51
N LEU A 44 -5.22 -10.28 -24.86
CA LEU A 44 -4.72 -10.24 -26.25
C LEU A 44 -4.39 -11.64 -26.79
N SER A 45 -4.64 -11.87 -28.08
CA SER A 45 -4.31 -13.09 -28.80
C SER A 45 -3.55 -12.80 -30.11
N GLY A 46 -3.00 -13.84 -30.74
CA GLY A 46 -2.27 -13.75 -32.01
C GLY A 46 -0.96 -12.97 -31.92
N MET A 47 -0.57 -12.31 -33.03
CA MET A 47 0.70 -11.59 -33.17
C MET A 47 0.88 -10.47 -32.13
N ILE A 48 -0.20 -9.76 -31.79
CA ILE A 48 -0.18 -8.66 -30.82
C ILE A 48 0.22 -9.13 -29.42
N LYS A 49 -0.22 -10.33 -29.01
CA LYS A 49 0.20 -10.94 -27.74
C LYS A 49 1.72 -11.07 -27.68
N HIS A 50 2.35 -11.50 -28.78
CA HIS A 50 3.80 -11.63 -28.88
C HIS A 50 4.51 -10.27 -28.86
N VAL A 51 4.00 -9.28 -29.58
CA VAL A 51 4.55 -7.90 -29.55
C VAL A 51 4.57 -7.36 -28.12
N VAL A 52 3.45 -7.48 -27.39
CA VAL A 52 3.38 -7.05 -25.99
C VAL A 52 4.28 -7.86 -25.09
N PHE A 53 4.33 -9.18 -25.26
CA PHE A 53 5.19 -10.06 -24.48
C PHE A 53 6.66 -9.68 -24.62
N TYR A 54 7.16 -9.53 -25.86
CA TYR A 54 8.54 -9.14 -26.11
C TYR A 54 8.82 -7.69 -25.73
N GLY A 55 7.84 -6.78 -25.84
CA GLY A 55 7.97 -5.40 -25.36
C GLY A 55 8.11 -5.33 -23.84
N LEU A 56 7.31 -6.07 -23.08
CA LEU A 56 7.43 -6.18 -21.62
C LEU A 56 8.75 -6.84 -21.22
N LEU A 57 9.17 -7.89 -21.95
CA LEU A 57 10.46 -8.53 -21.72
C LEU A 57 11.62 -7.55 -21.97
N ALA A 58 11.59 -6.82 -23.08
CA ALA A 58 12.59 -5.80 -23.41
C ALA A 58 12.64 -4.70 -22.34
N PHE A 59 11.48 -4.28 -21.82
CA PHE A 59 11.41 -3.32 -20.73
C PHE A 59 12.11 -3.85 -19.46
N SER A 60 11.83 -5.09 -19.07
CA SER A 60 12.51 -5.73 -17.93
C SER A 60 14.01 -5.89 -18.15
N LEU A 61 14.43 -6.29 -19.35
CA LEU A 61 15.85 -6.45 -19.68
C LEU A 61 16.60 -5.12 -19.67
N PHE A 62 15.99 -4.04 -20.17
CA PHE A 62 16.58 -2.69 -20.09
C PHE A 62 16.80 -2.26 -18.63
N GLN A 63 15.80 -2.48 -17.78
CA GLN A 63 15.88 -2.11 -16.36
C GLN A 63 16.89 -2.97 -15.59
N LEU A 64 16.96 -4.27 -15.88
CA LEU A 64 17.99 -5.14 -15.31
C LEU A 64 19.38 -4.77 -15.81
N TYR A 65 19.53 -4.43 -17.08
CA TYR A 65 20.81 -3.99 -17.65
C TYR A 65 21.33 -2.75 -16.92
N THR A 66 20.49 -1.72 -16.78
CA THR A 66 20.87 -0.48 -16.07
C THR A 66 21.06 -0.69 -14.57
N ALA A 67 20.36 -1.66 -13.97
CA ALA A 67 20.61 -2.06 -12.59
C ALA A 67 21.96 -2.76 -12.37
N ILE A 68 22.45 -3.51 -13.35
CA ILE A 68 23.70 -4.28 -13.27
C ILE A 68 24.91 -3.46 -13.70
N PHE A 69 24.81 -2.75 -14.82
CA PHE A 69 25.94 -2.08 -15.47
C PHE A 69 26.03 -0.59 -15.19
N GLY A 70 25.04 -0.02 -14.50
CA GLY A 70 24.97 1.40 -14.16
C GLY A 70 23.84 2.11 -14.90
N GLN A 71 23.33 3.17 -14.27
CA GLN A 71 22.22 3.96 -14.79
C GLN A 71 22.71 4.98 -15.80
N TYR A 72 21.88 5.26 -16.81
CA TYR A 72 22.07 6.42 -17.67
C TYR A 72 21.76 7.72 -16.93
N THR A 73 22.06 8.85 -17.56
CA THR A 73 21.65 10.17 -17.05
C THR A 73 20.14 10.22 -16.85
N ALA A 74 19.68 11.04 -15.89
CA ALA A 74 18.28 11.12 -15.49
C ALA A 74 17.33 11.28 -16.68
N TYR A 75 17.66 12.16 -17.63
CA TYR A 75 16.85 12.41 -18.82
C TYR A 75 16.69 11.16 -19.69
N ILE A 76 17.78 10.45 -19.98
CA ILE A 76 17.77 9.25 -20.83
C ILE A 76 17.02 8.12 -20.11
N GLN A 77 17.42 7.80 -18.87
CA GLN A 77 16.85 6.69 -18.10
C GLN A 77 15.33 6.85 -17.95
N ARG A 78 14.88 8.04 -17.53
CA ARG A 78 13.47 8.32 -17.22
C ARG A 78 12.61 8.42 -18.48
N SER A 79 13.15 9.01 -19.56
CA SER A 79 12.43 9.13 -20.83
C SER A 79 12.23 7.77 -21.51
N VAL A 80 13.26 6.91 -21.54
CA VAL A 80 13.14 5.55 -22.08
C VAL A 80 12.15 4.71 -21.25
N HIS A 81 12.23 4.78 -19.92
CA HIS A 81 11.28 4.12 -19.03
C HIS A 81 9.84 4.58 -19.29
N LEU A 82 9.62 5.89 -19.40
CA LEU A 82 8.32 6.47 -19.72
C LEU A 82 7.81 5.98 -21.09
N GLY A 83 8.66 5.97 -22.13
CA GLY A 83 8.30 5.50 -23.46
C GLY A 83 7.85 4.04 -23.50
N PHE A 84 8.59 3.16 -22.82
CA PHE A 84 8.16 1.76 -22.63
C PHE A 84 6.82 1.66 -21.93
N ALA A 85 6.65 2.38 -20.82
CA ALA A 85 5.42 2.36 -20.06
C ALA A 85 4.22 2.84 -20.89
N LEU A 86 4.28 4.03 -21.48
CA LEU A 86 3.19 4.64 -22.24
C LEU A 86 2.83 3.79 -23.47
N SER A 87 3.82 3.32 -24.23
CA SER A 87 3.56 2.52 -25.44
C SER A 87 2.84 1.21 -25.12
N LEU A 88 3.28 0.50 -24.09
CA LEU A 88 2.66 -0.75 -23.66
C LEU A 88 1.30 -0.51 -23.00
N ILE A 89 1.11 0.60 -22.28
CA ILE A 89 -0.18 0.96 -21.69
C ILE A 89 -1.25 1.12 -22.76
N PHE A 90 -0.98 1.85 -23.85
CA PHE A 90 -2.00 2.06 -24.87
C PHE A 90 -2.44 0.77 -25.56
N ILE A 91 -1.52 -0.19 -25.72
CA ILE A 91 -1.82 -1.50 -26.28
C ILE A 91 -2.55 -2.39 -25.26
N LEU A 92 -2.17 -2.36 -23.97
CA LEU A 92 -2.72 -3.26 -22.96
C LEU A 92 -4.00 -2.76 -22.28
N PHE A 93 -4.17 -1.46 -22.08
CA PHE A 93 -5.26 -0.89 -21.30
C PHE A 93 -6.31 -0.26 -22.23
N PRO A 94 -7.57 -0.76 -22.21
CA PRO A 94 -8.60 -0.29 -23.10
C PRO A 94 -9.11 1.09 -22.73
N MET A 95 -9.45 1.91 -23.74
CA MET A 95 -9.95 3.27 -23.54
C MET A 95 -11.27 3.32 -22.74
N ARG A 96 -12.13 2.32 -22.92
CA ARG A 96 -13.42 2.16 -22.21
C ARG A 96 -13.53 0.77 -21.58
N ARG A 97 -14.05 0.70 -20.36
CA ARG A 97 -14.34 -0.53 -19.61
C ARG A 97 -15.59 -1.24 -20.15
N ARG A 98 -15.54 -1.75 -21.40
CA ARG A 98 -16.66 -2.47 -22.04
C ARG A 98 -16.30 -3.94 -22.26
N LYS A 99 -17.20 -4.88 -21.97
CA LYS A 99 -16.97 -6.34 -22.04
C LYS A 99 -16.35 -6.81 -23.39
N GLY A 100 -16.72 -6.19 -24.52
CA GLY A 100 -16.19 -6.53 -25.85
C GLY A 100 -14.85 -5.88 -26.26
N ALA A 101 -14.35 -4.89 -25.51
CA ALA A 101 -13.08 -4.21 -25.82
C ALA A 101 -11.83 -4.97 -25.34
N ARG A 102 -12.01 -6.22 -24.88
CA ARG A 102 -10.98 -7.02 -24.20
C ARG A 102 -10.06 -7.79 -25.14
N HIS A 103 -10.53 -8.15 -26.33
CA HIS A 103 -9.78 -9.08 -27.20
C HIS A 103 -9.12 -8.42 -28.42
N LYS A 104 -9.43 -7.15 -28.72
CA LYS A 104 -8.87 -6.43 -29.86
C LYS A 104 -8.31 -5.07 -29.43
N VAL A 105 -7.16 -4.72 -29.98
CA VAL A 105 -6.55 -3.38 -29.86
C VAL A 105 -7.21 -2.48 -30.91
N ALA A 106 -7.61 -1.28 -30.53
CA ALA A 106 -8.21 -0.34 -31.48
C ALA A 106 -7.13 0.33 -32.33
N TRP A 107 -7.47 0.76 -33.54
CA TRP A 107 -6.50 1.37 -34.47
C TRP A 107 -5.81 2.61 -33.85
N TYR A 108 -6.54 3.42 -33.08
CA TYR A 108 -6.00 4.62 -32.44
C TYR A 108 -4.98 4.29 -31.34
N ASP A 109 -5.06 3.12 -30.72
CA ASP A 109 -4.10 2.70 -29.69
C ASP A 109 -2.72 2.42 -30.27
N TYR A 110 -2.65 1.93 -31.51
CA TYR A 110 -1.38 1.79 -32.22
C TYR A 110 -0.73 3.14 -32.47
N ILE A 111 -1.51 4.16 -32.84
CA ILE A 111 -0.99 5.52 -33.05
C ILE A 111 -0.47 6.09 -31.72
N LEU A 112 -1.26 6.00 -30.65
CA LEU A 112 -0.83 6.46 -29.32
C LEU A 112 0.43 5.72 -28.85
N ALA A 113 0.53 4.42 -29.10
CA ALA A 113 1.71 3.64 -28.78
C ALA A 113 2.95 4.08 -29.58
N LEU A 114 2.80 4.32 -30.88
CA LEU A 114 3.89 4.81 -31.73
C LEU A 114 4.35 6.22 -31.33
N LEU A 115 3.42 7.13 -31.04
CA LEU A 115 3.77 8.46 -30.52
C LEU A 115 4.51 8.36 -29.19
N SER A 116 4.11 7.44 -28.31
CA SER A 116 4.77 7.20 -27.02
C SER A 116 6.21 6.67 -27.18
N ILE A 117 6.45 5.83 -28.18
CA ILE A 117 7.82 5.42 -28.54
C ILE A 117 8.63 6.65 -28.97
N GLY A 118 8.05 7.54 -29.77
CA GLY A 118 8.66 8.81 -30.16
C GLY A 118 9.02 9.68 -28.95
N ILE A 119 8.12 9.84 -27.98
CA ILE A 119 8.38 10.57 -26.72
C ILE A 119 9.56 9.98 -25.95
N GLY A 120 9.60 8.65 -25.80
CA GLY A 120 10.69 7.98 -25.08
C GLY A 120 12.03 7.98 -25.81
N ALA A 121 12.02 8.09 -27.14
CA ALA A 121 13.22 8.15 -27.97
C ALA A 121 13.76 9.57 -28.14
N TYR A 122 12.95 10.60 -27.88
CA TYR A 122 13.33 12.00 -28.14
C TYR A 122 14.57 12.44 -27.38
N TRP A 123 14.60 12.24 -26.06
CA TRP A 123 15.76 12.59 -25.23
C TRP A 123 17.03 11.81 -25.60
N PRO A 124 16.99 10.47 -25.78
CA PRO A 124 18.14 9.73 -26.27
C PRO A 124 18.69 10.20 -27.62
N ILE A 125 17.82 10.57 -28.57
CA ILE A 125 18.22 10.98 -29.92
C ILE A 125 18.75 12.43 -29.93
N MET A 126 18.08 13.33 -29.23
CA MET A 126 18.35 14.78 -29.23
C MET A 126 19.17 15.25 -28.02
N TYR A 127 19.83 14.33 -27.31
CA TYR A 127 20.41 14.61 -25.99
C TYR A 127 21.36 15.81 -26.01
N ASP A 128 22.37 15.78 -26.89
CA ASP A 128 23.38 16.83 -26.97
C ASP A 128 22.74 18.18 -27.30
N ASP A 129 21.90 18.23 -28.34
CA ASP A 129 21.21 19.46 -28.75
C ASP A 129 20.37 20.06 -27.62
N LEU A 130 19.60 19.24 -26.90
CA LEU A 130 18.76 19.66 -25.78
C LEU A 130 19.59 20.21 -24.61
N VAL A 131 20.71 19.55 -24.29
CA VAL A 131 21.61 19.98 -23.21
C VAL A 131 22.40 21.24 -23.61
N PHE A 132 22.73 21.44 -24.88
CA PHE A 132 23.43 22.65 -25.34
C PHE A 132 22.52 23.86 -25.54
N ARG A 133 21.19 23.67 -25.67
CA ARG A 133 20.19 24.76 -25.82
C ARG A 133 19.29 24.98 -24.61
N ILE A 134 19.75 24.65 -23.40
CA ILE A 134 18.98 24.78 -22.16
C ILE A 134 18.26 26.14 -22.08
N GLY A 135 16.95 26.10 -21.89
CA GLY A 135 16.12 27.31 -21.78
C GLY A 135 15.53 27.81 -23.09
N ARG A 136 15.83 27.19 -24.24
CA ARG A 136 15.21 27.51 -25.53
C ARG A 136 14.41 26.31 -26.05
N VAL A 137 13.09 26.45 -26.06
CA VAL A 137 12.16 25.44 -26.57
C VAL A 137 11.90 25.75 -28.05
N THR A 138 12.31 24.86 -28.96
CA THR A 138 11.93 24.98 -30.38
C THR A 138 10.48 24.54 -30.59
N GLU A 139 9.90 24.85 -31.75
CA GLU A 139 8.53 24.42 -32.08
C GLU A 139 8.37 22.90 -31.98
N LEU A 140 9.38 22.13 -32.41
CA LEU A 140 9.37 20.68 -32.28
C LEU A 140 9.38 20.25 -30.81
N ASP A 141 10.19 20.90 -29.97
CA ASP A 141 10.23 20.61 -28.53
C ASP A 141 8.87 20.88 -27.87
N LEU A 142 8.24 22.00 -28.23
CA LEU A 142 6.94 22.36 -27.71
C LEU A 142 5.89 21.30 -28.07
N ILE A 143 5.86 20.84 -29.33
CA ILE A 143 4.95 19.78 -29.77
C ILE A 143 5.20 18.47 -29.01
N VAL A 144 6.46 18.05 -28.91
CA VAL A 144 6.85 16.82 -28.21
C VAL A 144 6.47 16.89 -26.73
N GLY A 145 6.74 18.01 -26.06
CA GLY A 145 6.39 18.22 -24.66
C GLY A 145 4.87 18.24 -24.42
N ILE A 146 4.09 18.89 -25.29
CA ILE A 146 2.62 18.86 -25.23
C ILE A 146 2.10 17.42 -25.38
N LEU A 147 2.63 16.67 -26.36
CA LEU A 147 2.27 15.28 -26.55
C LEU A 147 2.65 14.42 -25.34
N ALA A 148 3.81 14.64 -24.74
CA ALA A 148 4.23 13.93 -23.53
C ALA A 148 3.23 14.14 -22.37
N VAL A 149 2.77 15.38 -22.15
CA VAL A 149 1.75 15.69 -21.11
C VAL A 149 0.42 14.99 -21.42
N ILE A 150 -0.09 15.12 -22.64
CA ILE A 150 -1.39 14.54 -23.04
C ILE A 150 -1.36 13.02 -22.95
N LEU A 151 -0.31 12.38 -23.48
CA LEU A 151 -0.17 10.93 -23.46
C LEU A 151 0.01 10.42 -22.03
N THR A 152 0.75 11.13 -21.19
CA THR A 152 0.92 10.77 -19.76
C THR A 152 -0.43 10.77 -19.04
N LEU A 153 -1.23 11.83 -19.19
CA LEU A 153 -2.55 11.93 -18.56
C LEU A 153 -3.53 10.87 -19.10
N GLU A 154 -3.55 10.64 -20.41
CA GLU A 154 -4.44 9.65 -21.02
C GLU A 154 -4.04 8.20 -20.68
N ALA A 155 -2.74 7.89 -20.61
CA ALA A 155 -2.25 6.61 -20.12
C ALA A 155 -2.61 6.40 -18.65
N THR A 156 -2.45 7.44 -17.82
CA THR A 156 -2.82 7.42 -16.41
C THR A 156 -4.32 7.21 -16.23
N ARG A 157 -5.17 7.86 -17.02
CA ARG A 157 -6.62 7.65 -17.00
C ARG A 157 -6.99 6.19 -17.26
N ARG A 158 -6.25 5.50 -18.15
CA ARG A 158 -6.51 4.12 -18.55
C ARG A 158 -5.98 3.09 -17.54
N ALA A 159 -4.75 3.28 -17.07
CA ALA A 159 -4.06 2.32 -16.21
C ALA A 159 -4.30 2.54 -14.71
N VAL A 160 -4.50 3.79 -14.29
CA VAL A 160 -4.54 4.17 -12.87
C VAL A 160 -5.94 4.67 -12.48
N GLY A 161 -6.55 5.53 -13.31
CA GLY A 161 -7.94 5.95 -13.16
C GLY A 161 -8.16 7.46 -13.21
N LEU A 162 -9.44 7.83 -13.08
CA LEU A 162 -9.87 9.24 -13.16
C LEU A 162 -9.38 10.11 -12.00
N PRO A 163 -9.35 9.68 -10.72
CA PRO A 163 -9.00 10.57 -9.61
C PRO A 163 -7.65 11.25 -9.79
N ILE A 164 -6.58 10.50 -10.02
CA ILE A 164 -5.24 11.05 -10.27
C ILE A 164 -5.18 11.90 -11.55
N THR A 165 -5.92 11.54 -12.60
CA THR A 165 -5.92 12.27 -13.87
C THR A 165 -6.57 13.65 -13.70
N ILE A 166 -7.69 13.70 -12.97
CA ILE A 166 -8.38 14.95 -12.63
C ILE A 166 -7.47 15.82 -11.77
N ILE A 167 -6.80 15.24 -10.77
CA ILE A 167 -5.85 15.99 -9.94
C ILE A 167 -4.73 16.56 -10.82
N GLY A 168 -4.10 15.76 -11.70
CA GLY A 168 -3.09 16.26 -12.64
C GLY A 168 -3.58 17.41 -13.52
N LEU A 169 -4.80 17.31 -14.06
CA LEU A 169 -5.43 18.39 -14.85
C LEU A 169 -5.71 19.65 -14.02
N LEU A 170 -6.15 19.49 -12.77
CA LEU A 170 -6.39 20.60 -11.85
C LEU A 170 -5.08 21.33 -11.53
N PHE A 171 -3.98 20.59 -11.31
CA PHE A 171 -2.67 21.21 -11.07
C PHE A 171 -2.12 21.91 -12.32
N LEU A 172 -2.24 21.32 -13.52
CA LEU A 172 -1.89 22.03 -14.74
C LEU A 172 -2.70 23.32 -14.90
N SER A 173 -4.01 23.26 -14.64
CA SER A 173 -4.90 24.42 -14.68
C SER A 173 -4.50 25.47 -13.63
N TYR A 174 -4.16 25.05 -12.41
CA TYR A 174 -3.64 25.92 -11.37
C TYR A 174 -2.36 26.64 -11.81
N GLY A 175 -1.43 25.91 -12.44
CA GLY A 175 -0.21 26.47 -13.04
C GLY A 175 -0.49 27.64 -13.99
N PHE A 176 -1.54 27.58 -14.80
CA PHE A 176 -1.95 28.65 -15.71
C PHE A 176 -2.70 29.79 -15.01
N PHE A 177 -3.70 29.47 -14.17
CA PHE A 177 -4.68 30.43 -13.66
C PHE A 177 -4.34 31.03 -12.29
N GLY A 178 -3.11 30.88 -11.83
CA GLY A 178 -2.62 31.38 -10.54
C GLY A 178 -3.10 32.77 -10.09
N PRO A 179 -3.13 33.80 -10.96
CA PRO A 179 -3.55 35.15 -10.56
C PRO A 179 -5.03 35.27 -10.14
N TYR A 180 -5.88 34.31 -10.54
CA TYR A 180 -7.31 34.29 -10.25
C TYR A 180 -7.65 33.57 -8.95
N PHE A 181 -6.71 32.84 -8.36
CA PHE A 181 -6.92 32.14 -7.10
C PHE A 181 -6.94 33.12 -5.91
N PRO A 182 -7.78 32.87 -4.88
CA PRO A 182 -7.89 33.74 -3.73
C PRO A 182 -6.77 33.51 -2.70
N GLY A 183 -6.43 34.58 -1.97
CA GLY A 183 -5.60 34.52 -0.76
C GLY A 183 -4.23 33.87 -0.96
N PHE A 184 -3.87 32.96 -0.06
CA PHE A 184 -2.56 32.30 -0.02
C PHE A 184 -2.29 31.40 -1.24
N MET A 185 -3.30 31.02 -2.03
CA MET A 185 -3.14 30.19 -3.23
C MET A 185 -2.77 31.00 -4.48
N ARG A 186 -2.72 32.33 -4.40
CA ARG A 186 -2.43 33.20 -5.54
C ARG A 186 -0.95 33.17 -5.93
N HIS A 187 -0.65 33.03 -7.21
CA HIS A 187 0.70 33.15 -7.77
C HIS A 187 0.70 33.81 -9.15
N ARG A 188 1.87 34.05 -9.74
CA ARG A 188 2.04 34.78 -11.01
C ARG A 188 1.39 34.11 -12.24
N GLY A 189 1.07 32.82 -12.17
CA GLY A 189 0.73 31.99 -13.34
C GLY A 189 1.97 31.64 -14.18
N GLN A 190 1.83 30.68 -15.10
CA GLN A 190 2.85 30.24 -16.05
C GLN A 190 2.27 30.30 -17.47
N ASP A 191 3.09 30.66 -18.46
CA ASP A 191 2.71 30.52 -19.87
C ASP A 191 2.90 29.07 -20.36
N LEU A 192 2.38 28.77 -21.55
CA LEU A 192 2.40 27.42 -22.11
C LEU A 192 3.83 26.90 -22.31
N GLU A 193 4.72 27.74 -22.85
CA GLU A 193 6.10 27.35 -23.11
C GLU A 193 6.86 27.01 -21.81
N SER A 194 6.79 27.89 -20.79
CA SER A 194 7.45 27.63 -19.50
C SER A 194 6.87 26.40 -18.81
N LEU A 195 5.55 26.19 -18.91
CA LEU A 195 4.93 25.03 -18.30
C LEU A 195 5.36 23.74 -19.01
N ILE A 196 5.37 23.70 -20.34
CA ILE A 196 5.81 22.52 -21.09
C ILE A 196 7.31 22.25 -20.89
N GLN A 197 8.13 23.30 -20.83
CA GLN A 197 9.53 23.19 -20.47
C GLN A 197 9.70 22.53 -19.10
N LEU A 198 8.98 23.02 -18.09
CA LEU A 198 8.97 22.42 -16.76
C LEU A 198 8.51 20.96 -16.81
N MET A 199 7.45 20.65 -17.55
CA MET A 199 6.83 19.32 -17.54
C MET A 199 7.72 18.24 -18.16
N PHE A 200 8.40 18.48 -19.28
CA PHE A 200 9.12 17.41 -19.99
C PHE A 200 10.62 17.63 -20.15
N TYR A 201 11.08 18.89 -20.05
CA TYR A 201 12.48 19.25 -20.30
C TYR A 201 13.29 19.50 -19.02
N THR A 202 12.67 19.39 -17.85
CA THR A 202 13.33 19.48 -16.54
C THR A 202 13.13 18.20 -15.73
N THR A 203 13.85 18.11 -14.61
CA THR A 203 13.70 17.04 -13.62
C THR A 203 12.71 17.38 -12.51
N ASP A 204 11.90 18.43 -12.67
CA ASP A 204 10.86 18.79 -11.70
C ASP A 204 9.45 18.36 -12.17
N GLY A 205 9.27 18.06 -13.46
CA GLY A 205 7.99 17.64 -14.05
C GLY A 205 7.82 16.12 -14.20
N ILE A 206 7.29 15.69 -15.35
CA ILE A 206 7.05 14.28 -15.71
C ILE A 206 8.32 13.45 -15.56
N LEU A 207 9.48 13.98 -16.01
CA LEU A 207 10.78 13.32 -15.90
C LEU A 207 11.45 13.55 -14.53
N GLY A 208 10.68 13.91 -13.52
CA GLY A 208 11.19 14.24 -12.22
C GLY A 208 11.39 13.07 -11.29
N THR A 209 11.52 13.41 -10.01
CA THR A 209 11.81 12.47 -8.93
C THR A 209 10.87 11.25 -8.91
N PRO A 210 9.53 11.39 -9.01
CA PRO A 210 8.63 10.22 -8.95
C PRO A 210 8.91 9.16 -10.04
N ILE A 211 9.06 9.55 -11.31
CA ILE A 211 9.35 8.59 -12.38
C ILE A 211 10.78 8.05 -12.26
N GLY A 212 11.70 8.82 -11.68
CA GLY A 212 13.06 8.37 -11.37
C GLY A 212 13.08 7.19 -10.40
N VAL A 213 12.30 7.28 -9.32
CA VAL A 213 12.12 6.19 -8.35
C VAL A 213 11.43 4.98 -9.01
N SER A 214 10.43 5.22 -9.87
CA SER A 214 9.81 4.17 -10.71
C SER A 214 10.83 3.48 -11.62
N ALA A 215 11.69 4.24 -12.29
CA ALA A 215 12.64 3.75 -13.28
C ALA A 215 13.85 3.01 -12.69
N THR A 216 14.00 3.02 -11.37
CA THR A 216 15.16 2.47 -10.69
C THR A 216 14.72 1.37 -9.72
N PHE A 217 14.63 1.67 -8.44
CA PHE A 217 14.43 0.66 -7.41
C PHE A 217 13.00 0.12 -7.36
N ILE A 218 11.94 0.92 -7.58
CA ILE A 218 10.58 0.37 -7.59
C ILE A 218 10.43 -0.72 -8.66
N PHE A 219 10.96 -0.50 -9.86
CA PHE A 219 10.90 -1.50 -10.92
C PHE A 219 11.57 -2.82 -10.53
N THR A 220 12.80 -2.76 -9.99
CA THR A 220 13.52 -3.98 -9.59
C THR A 220 12.83 -4.71 -8.44
N PHE A 221 12.18 -3.98 -7.53
CA PHE A 221 11.38 -4.59 -6.45
C PHE A 221 10.07 -5.21 -6.95
N LEU A 222 9.39 -4.60 -7.92
CA LEU A 222 8.23 -5.21 -8.57
C LEU A 222 8.60 -6.48 -9.34
N LEU A 223 9.77 -6.48 -9.99
CA LEU A 223 10.34 -7.70 -10.57
C LEU A 223 10.60 -8.75 -9.49
N PHE A 224 11.29 -8.40 -8.40
CA PHE A 224 11.53 -9.30 -7.27
C PHE A 224 10.23 -9.92 -6.74
N GLY A 225 9.21 -9.11 -6.51
CA GLY A 225 7.88 -9.58 -6.08
C GLY A 225 7.28 -10.57 -7.08
N SER A 226 7.39 -10.31 -8.39
CA SER A 226 6.92 -11.23 -9.43
C SER A 226 7.64 -12.58 -9.40
N PHE A 227 8.97 -12.59 -9.25
CA PHE A 227 9.74 -13.82 -9.10
C PHE A 227 9.33 -14.61 -7.85
N LEU A 228 9.10 -13.92 -6.75
CA LEU A 228 8.71 -14.55 -5.48
C LEU A 228 7.29 -15.12 -5.54
N VAL A 229 6.36 -14.46 -6.25
CA VAL A 229 5.02 -15.00 -6.51
C VAL A 229 5.10 -16.29 -7.35
N LYS A 230 6.00 -16.36 -8.35
CA LYS A 230 6.19 -17.58 -9.17
C LYS A 230 6.69 -18.78 -8.38
N THR A 231 7.33 -18.60 -7.22
CA THR A 231 7.74 -19.73 -6.36
C THR A 231 6.60 -20.28 -5.49
N GLY A 232 5.40 -19.71 -5.56
CA GLY A 232 4.26 -20.12 -4.75
C GLY A 232 4.28 -19.58 -3.32
N VAL A 233 5.05 -18.50 -3.05
CA VAL A 233 5.16 -17.94 -1.69
C VAL A 233 3.81 -17.49 -1.12
N GLY A 234 2.88 -17.06 -1.97
CA GLY A 234 1.57 -16.57 -1.53
C GLY A 234 0.75 -17.65 -0.83
N GLN A 235 0.69 -18.85 -1.42
CA GLN A 235 0.05 -20.00 -0.78
C GLN A 235 0.79 -20.39 0.50
N TYR A 236 2.12 -20.35 0.47
CA TYR A 236 2.95 -20.66 1.64
C TYR A 236 2.64 -19.72 2.83
N PHE A 237 2.46 -18.43 2.60
CA PHE A 237 2.06 -17.49 3.65
C PHE A 237 0.72 -17.82 4.27
N ASN A 238 -0.27 -18.18 3.45
CA ASN A 238 -1.57 -18.61 3.96
C ASN A 238 -1.45 -19.88 4.81
N ASP A 239 -0.74 -20.91 4.31
CA ASP A 239 -0.56 -22.17 5.04
C ASP A 239 0.20 -21.95 6.38
N LEU A 240 1.20 -21.07 6.37
CA LEU A 240 1.92 -20.64 7.57
C LEU A 240 0.99 -19.94 8.56
N ALA A 241 0.16 -19.00 8.09
CA ALA A 241 -0.79 -18.29 8.92
C ALA A 241 -1.83 -19.25 9.55
N VAL A 242 -2.37 -20.20 8.77
CA VAL A 242 -3.29 -21.23 9.29
C VAL A 242 -2.61 -22.08 10.36
N SER A 243 -1.38 -22.54 10.11
CA SER A 243 -0.61 -23.35 11.07
C SER A 243 -0.39 -22.64 12.42
N LEU A 244 -0.14 -21.33 12.39
CA LEU A 244 0.14 -20.52 13.58
C LEU A 244 -1.12 -20.10 14.34
N ALA A 245 -2.20 -19.75 13.65
CA ALA A 245 -3.34 -19.07 14.26
C ALA A 245 -4.70 -19.76 14.08
N GLY A 246 -4.81 -20.76 13.21
CA GLY A 246 -6.09 -21.39 12.83
C GLY A 246 -6.86 -22.01 13.99
N ASN A 247 -6.17 -22.65 14.94
CA ASN A 247 -6.79 -23.28 16.12
C ASN A 247 -7.17 -22.29 17.25
N LEU A 248 -6.78 -21.02 17.16
CA LEU A 248 -7.09 -20.03 18.17
C LEU A 248 -8.58 -19.64 18.11
N THR A 249 -9.15 -19.11 19.20
CA THR A 249 -10.50 -18.55 19.16
C THR A 249 -10.62 -17.47 18.08
N GLY A 250 -11.53 -17.67 17.13
CA GLY A 250 -11.67 -16.80 15.96
C GLY A 250 -10.56 -16.97 14.92
N GLY A 251 -9.88 -18.12 14.91
CA GLY A 251 -8.67 -18.41 14.15
C GLY A 251 -8.64 -17.92 12.71
N PRO A 252 -9.65 -18.19 11.86
CA PRO A 252 -9.71 -17.69 10.49
C PRO A 252 -9.51 -16.16 10.33
N ALA A 253 -10.02 -15.35 11.26
CA ALA A 253 -9.80 -13.90 11.22
C ALA A 253 -8.34 -13.53 11.55
N LYS A 254 -7.69 -14.32 12.40
CA LYS A 254 -6.28 -14.16 12.75
C LYS A 254 -5.35 -14.66 11.64
N VAL A 255 -5.78 -15.71 10.93
CA VAL A 255 -5.14 -16.18 9.71
C VAL A 255 -5.18 -15.09 8.65
N ALA A 256 -6.35 -14.47 8.43
CA ALA A 256 -6.48 -13.31 7.54
C ALA A 256 -5.49 -12.20 7.90
N ILE A 257 -5.45 -11.81 9.18
CA ILE A 257 -4.52 -10.80 9.68
C ILE A 257 -3.05 -11.12 9.35
N PHE A 258 -2.58 -12.32 9.67
CA PHE A 258 -1.19 -12.71 9.40
C PHE A 258 -0.87 -12.88 7.92
N SER A 259 -1.76 -13.55 7.18
CA SER A 259 -1.58 -13.80 5.75
C SER A 259 -1.54 -12.49 4.98
N SER A 260 -2.51 -11.60 5.19
CA SER A 260 -2.56 -10.32 4.50
C SER A 260 -1.43 -9.38 4.93
N ALA A 261 -0.94 -9.47 6.18
CA ALA A 261 0.26 -8.74 6.60
C ALA A 261 1.49 -9.13 5.78
N LEU A 262 1.75 -10.43 5.64
CA LEU A 262 2.88 -10.95 4.87
C LEU A 262 2.72 -10.68 3.37
N GLN A 263 1.55 -10.98 2.81
CA GLN A 263 1.27 -10.82 1.38
C GLN A 263 1.24 -9.34 0.96
N GLY A 264 0.77 -8.46 1.84
CA GLY A 264 0.75 -7.01 1.61
C GLY A 264 2.13 -6.38 1.50
N THR A 265 3.14 -6.94 2.18
CA THR A 265 4.53 -6.48 2.02
C THR A 265 5.00 -6.63 0.58
N ILE A 266 4.58 -7.69 -0.12
CA ILE A 266 4.97 -7.98 -1.50
C ILE A 266 4.14 -7.16 -2.49
N SER A 267 2.81 -7.19 -2.36
CA SER A 267 1.94 -6.62 -3.38
C SER A 267 1.90 -5.09 -3.35
N GLY A 268 2.09 -4.48 -2.17
CA GLY A 268 1.96 -3.02 -2.00
C GLY A 268 0.58 -2.46 -2.39
N SER A 269 -0.44 -3.33 -2.49
CA SER A 269 -1.79 -2.98 -2.94
C SER A 269 -2.83 -3.63 -2.04
N SER A 270 -3.68 -2.80 -1.42
CA SER A 270 -4.78 -3.23 -0.56
C SER A 270 -5.80 -4.10 -1.31
N VAL A 271 -6.25 -3.66 -2.49
CA VAL A 271 -7.27 -4.34 -3.30
C VAL A 271 -6.75 -5.67 -3.84
N ALA A 272 -5.51 -5.70 -4.36
CA ALA A 272 -4.90 -6.93 -4.85
C ALA A 272 -4.73 -7.96 -3.72
N ASN A 273 -4.33 -7.50 -2.53
CA ASN A 273 -4.19 -8.36 -1.35
C ASN A 273 -5.56 -8.91 -0.89
N VAL A 274 -6.60 -8.07 -0.86
CA VAL A 274 -7.98 -8.52 -0.55
C VAL A 274 -8.45 -9.59 -1.54
N VAL A 275 -8.17 -9.46 -2.84
CA VAL A 275 -8.62 -10.46 -3.82
C VAL A 275 -7.83 -11.76 -3.70
N THR A 276 -6.54 -11.67 -3.47
CA THR A 276 -5.66 -12.84 -3.37
C THR A 276 -5.86 -13.59 -2.06
N SER A 277 -5.58 -12.97 -0.91
CA SER A 277 -5.77 -13.58 0.41
C SER A 277 -7.25 -13.81 0.75
N GLY A 278 -8.09 -12.80 0.48
CA GLY A 278 -9.51 -12.83 0.82
C GLY A 278 -10.33 -13.88 0.10
N SER A 279 -9.88 -14.37 -1.06
CA SER A 279 -10.52 -15.48 -1.75
C SER A 279 -10.54 -16.77 -0.93
N TYR A 280 -9.61 -16.93 0.02
CA TYR A 280 -9.51 -18.07 0.93
C TYR A 280 -10.03 -17.75 2.34
N THR A 281 -9.62 -16.61 2.89
CA THR A 281 -9.88 -16.27 4.30
C THR A 281 -11.33 -15.83 4.55
N ILE A 282 -11.97 -15.14 3.61
CA ILE A 282 -13.36 -14.69 3.74
C ILE A 282 -14.33 -15.89 3.79
N PRO A 283 -14.26 -16.87 2.87
CA PRO A 283 -15.04 -18.10 2.98
C PRO A 283 -14.80 -18.83 4.31
N MET A 284 -13.54 -18.96 4.73
CA MET A 284 -13.17 -19.61 5.99
C MET A 284 -13.79 -18.93 7.22
N MET A 285 -13.74 -17.58 7.28
CA MET A 285 -14.39 -16.80 8.33
C MET A 285 -15.92 -16.98 8.33
N LYS A 286 -16.53 -16.98 7.15
CA LYS A 286 -17.99 -17.19 7.01
C LYS A 286 -18.40 -18.60 7.44
N LYS A 287 -17.66 -19.64 7.04
CA LYS A 287 -17.89 -21.04 7.41
C LYS A 287 -17.82 -21.24 8.93
N LEU A 288 -16.92 -20.54 9.60
CA LEU A 288 -16.83 -20.55 11.07
C LEU A 288 -18.01 -19.85 11.75
N GLY A 289 -18.64 -18.86 11.10
CA GLY A 289 -19.83 -18.16 11.61
C GLY A 289 -19.73 -16.64 11.73
N TYR A 290 -18.67 -16.01 11.19
CA TYR A 290 -18.65 -14.54 11.08
C TYR A 290 -19.69 -14.04 10.08
N LYS A 291 -20.29 -12.87 10.37
CA LYS A 291 -21.15 -12.18 9.40
C LYS A 291 -20.34 -11.78 8.17
N LYS A 292 -20.96 -11.85 6.99
CA LYS A 292 -20.33 -11.53 5.70
C LYS A 292 -19.68 -10.14 5.67
N GLU A 293 -20.34 -9.10 6.18
CA GLU A 293 -19.79 -7.73 6.23
C GLU A 293 -18.62 -7.61 7.22
N PHE A 294 -18.62 -8.40 8.29
CA PHE A 294 -17.51 -8.40 9.25
C PHE A 294 -16.31 -9.14 8.67
N ALA A 295 -16.52 -10.32 8.06
CA ALA A 295 -15.46 -11.08 7.41
C ALA A 295 -14.78 -10.26 6.29
N GLY A 296 -15.56 -9.59 5.45
CA GLY A 296 -15.02 -8.67 4.45
C GLY A 296 -14.29 -7.48 5.08
N GLY A 297 -14.79 -6.96 6.20
CA GLY A 297 -14.16 -5.86 6.93
C GLY A 297 -12.81 -6.24 7.55
N VAL A 298 -12.68 -7.45 8.10
CA VAL A 298 -11.41 -7.98 8.63
C VAL A 298 -10.37 -8.08 7.53
N GLU A 299 -10.73 -8.70 6.41
CA GLU A 299 -9.82 -8.87 5.28
C GLU A 299 -9.38 -7.53 4.69
N ALA A 300 -10.31 -6.58 4.53
CA ALA A 300 -10.02 -5.26 4.01
C ALA A 300 -9.10 -4.46 4.94
N ALA A 301 -9.34 -4.51 6.26
CA ALA A 301 -8.46 -3.89 7.25
C ALA A 301 -7.06 -4.52 7.20
N ALA A 302 -6.96 -5.85 7.37
CA ALA A 302 -5.70 -6.58 7.36
C ALA A 302 -4.89 -6.32 6.06
N SER A 303 -5.55 -6.35 4.91
CA SER A 303 -4.92 -6.11 3.61
C SER A 303 -4.40 -4.68 3.44
N THR A 304 -5.14 -3.70 3.94
CA THR A 304 -4.74 -2.29 3.89
C THR A 304 -3.52 -2.04 4.77
N GLY A 305 -3.52 -2.59 6.00
CA GLY A 305 -2.36 -2.51 6.89
C GLY A 305 -1.13 -3.26 6.41
N GLY A 306 -1.28 -4.23 5.51
CA GLY A 306 -0.14 -4.95 4.92
C GLY A 306 0.82 -4.04 4.17
N GLN A 307 0.35 -2.88 3.71
CA GLN A 307 1.16 -1.85 3.05
C GLN A 307 2.07 -1.10 4.03
N LEU A 308 1.74 -1.11 5.32
CA LEU A 308 2.55 -0.51 6.39
C LEU A 308 3.66 -1.44 6.87
N MET A 309 3.53 -2.74 6.62
CA MET A 309 4.38 -3.76 7.21
C MET A 309 5.74 -3.85 6.51
N PRO A 310 6.86 -3.67 7.24
CA PRO A 310 8.19 -4.02 6.75
C PRO A 310 8.31 -5.51 6.43
N PRO A 311 9.20 -5.94 5.52
CA PRO A 311 10.41 -5.22 5.10
C PRO A 311 10.39 -4.68 3.68
N ILE A 312 9.31 -4.82 2.92
CA ILE A 312 9.22 -4.35 1.53
C ILE A 312 8.31 -3.11 1.41
N MET A 313 7.27 -2.99 2.25
CA MET A 313 6.41 -1.80 2.39
C MET A 313 5.84 -1.21 1.08
N GLY A 314 5.73 -2.02 0.03
CA GLY A 314 5.29 -1.58 -1.30
C GLY A 314 6.17 -0.48 -1.92
N ALA A 315 5.69 0.10 -3.02
CA ALA A 315 6.41 1.13 -3.77
C ALA A 315 6.48 2.50 -3.06
N ALA A 316 5.65 2.75 -2.04
CA ALA A 316 5.57 4.06 -1.39
C ALA A 316 6.74 4.33 -0.43
N ALA A 317 7.26 3.34 0.28
CA ALA A 317 8.43 3.51 1.15
C ALA A 317 9.66 3.99 0.36
N PHE A 318 9.80 3.48 -0.87
CA PHE A 318 10.81 3.90 -1.83
C PHE A 318 10.66 5.36 -2.25
N LEU A 319 9.44 5.81 -2.56
CA LEU A 319 9.21 7.23 -2.80
C LEU A 319 9.49 8.08 -1.55
N MET A 320 9.26 7.53 -0.35
CA MET A 320 9.52 8.24 0.89
C MET A 320 11.00 8.48 1.15
N VAL A 321 11.87 7.52 0.84
CA VAL A 321 13.35 7.70 0.84
C VAL A 321 13.71 8.94 0.03
N GLU A 322 13.21 8.99 -1.19
CA GLU A 322 13.58 10.02 -2.15
C GLU A 322 12.98 11.40 -1.81
N PHE A 323 11.73 11.44 -1.35
CA PHE A 323 11.05 12.69 -1.02
C PHE A 323 11.55 13.33 0.28
N ILE A 324 11.87 12.52 1.30
CA ILE A 324 12.45 13.04 2.53
C ILE A 324 13.88 13.52 2.24
N GLY A 325 14.65 12.73 1.48
CA GLY A 325 16.06 13.01 1.21
C GLY A 325 16.94 12.79 2.43
N GLY A 326 18.07 12.14 2.26
CA GLY A 326 19.03 11.91 3.36
C GLY A 326 18.63 10.85 4.38
N VAL A 327 17.51 10.14 4.16
CA VAL A 327 17.16 8.91 4.90
C VAL A 327 17.34 7.68 4.01
N THR A 328 17.64 6.56 4.63
CA THR A 328 17.74 5.25 4.00
C THR A 328 16.40 4.52 4.07
N TYR A 329 16.23 3.54 3.18
CA TYR A 329 15.07 2.65 3.26
C TYR A 329 14.96 1.95 4.62
N TRP A 330 16.10 1.55 5.20
CA TRP A 330 16.11 0.87 6.50
C TRP A 330 15.59 1.76 7.63
N GLU A 331 15.89 3.06 7.61
CA GLU A 331 15.36 3.99 8.61
C GLU A 331 13.84 4.09 8.54
N ILE A 332 13.27 4.14 7.34
CA ILE A 332 11.81 4.12 7.15
C ILE A 332 11.21 2.79 7.61
N ALA A 333 11.81 1.67 7.20
CA ALA A 333 11.34 0.34 7.56
C ALA A 333 11.39 0.10 9.08
N LYS A 334 12.45 0.57 9.74
CA LYS A 334 12.58 0.55 11.19
C LYS A 334 11.49 1.42 11.81
N ALA A 335 11.36 2.68 11.39
CA ALA A 335 10.37 3.61 11.94
C ALA A 335 8.91 3.10 11.82
N ALA A 336 8.58 2.39 10.75
CA ALA A 336 7.25 1.84 10.53
C ALA A 336 6.97 0.52 11.28
N ALA A 337 7.99 -0.19 11.77
CA ALA A 337 7.83 -1.53 12.32
C ALA A 337 6.90 -1.58 13.54
N ILE A 338 7.13 -0.73 14.55
CA ILE A 338 6.27 -0.67 15.74
C ILE A 338 4.87 -0.18 15.39
N PRO A 339 4.69 0.96 14.67
CA PRO A 339 3.38 1.38 14.19
C PRO A 339 2.60 0.29 13.44
N ALA A 340 3.25 -0.49 12.58
CA ALA A 340 2.61 -1.58 11.86
C ALA A 340 2.22 -2.74 12.80
N LEU A 341 3.10 -3.13 13.73
CA LEU A 341 2.79 -4.17 14.72
C LEU A 341 1.64 -3.76 15.63
N LEU A 342 1.60 -2.51 16.08
CA LEU A 342 0.50 -1.97 16.88
C LEU A 342 -0.80 -1.99 16.07
N TYR A 343 -0.77 -1.58 14.80
CA TYR A 343 -1.94 -1.66 13.93
C TYR A 343 -2.52 -3.07 13.87
N PHE A 344 -1.69 -4.07 13.53
CA PHE A 344 -2.15 -5.46 13.42
C PHE A 344 -2.56 -6.04 14.77
N THR A 345 -1.91 -5.65 15.86
CA THR A 345 -2.32 -6.01 17.22
C THR A 345 -3.70 -5.43 17.55
N GLY A 346 -3.99 -4.20 17.14
CA GLY A 346 -5.32 -3.60 17.28
C GLY A 346 -6.40 -4.37 16.53
N VAL A 347 -6.17 -4.70 15.25
CA VAL A 347 -7.09 -5.52 14.45
C VAL A 347 -7.27 -6.91 15.06
N TRP A 348 -6.19 -7.50 15.59
CA TRP A 348 -6.22 -8.78 16.29
C TRP A 348 -7.07 -8.75 17.56
N ILE A 349 -6.89 -7.74 18.39
CA ILE A 349 -7.66 -7.55 19.63
C ILE A 349 -9.16 -7.44 19.29
N MET A 350 -9.50 -6.60 18.32
CA MET A 350 -10.87 -6.37 17.88
C MET A 350 -11.54 -7.66 17.39
N THR A 351 -10.86 -8.41 16.51
CA THR A 351 -11.38 -9.67 15.98
C THR A 351 -11.48 -10.74 17.07
N HIS A 352 -10.55 -10.77 18.01
CA HIS A 352 -10.60 -11.68 19.14
C HIS A 352 -11.81 -11.40 20.05
N PHE A 353 -12.07 -10.14 20.39
CA PHE A 353 -13.25 -9.77 21.17
C PHE A 353 -14.55 -10.05 20.44
N GLU A 354 -14.60 -9.83 19.12
CA GLU A 354 -15.78 -10.19 18.33
C GLU A 354 -16.02 -11.70 18.37
N ALA A 355 -14.98 -12.51 18.14
CA ALA A 355 -15.04 -13.97 18.18
C ALA A 355 -15.58 -14.47 19.53
N LYS A 356 -15.08 -13.92 20.64
CA LYS A 356 -15.54 -14.25 21.99
C LYS A 356 -16.98 -13.78 22.24
N ARG A 357 -17.35 -12.60 21.74
CA ARG A 357 -18.70 -12.03 21.88
C ARG A 357 -19.78 -12.92 21.27
N ILE A 358 -19.49 -13.53 20.12
CA ILE A 358 -20.42 -14.41 19.40
C ILE A 358 -20.17 -15.91 19.65
N GLY A 359 -19.13 -16.26 20.42
CA GLY A 359 -18.88 -17.62 20.88
C GLY A 359 -18.17 -18.54 19.87
N LEU A 360 -17.39 -18.00 18.94
CA LEU A 360 -16.64 -18.81 17.96
C LEU A 360 -15.51 -19.60 18.62
N LYS A 361 -15.22 -20.78 18.06
CA LYS A 361 -14.02 -21.58 18.37
C LYS A 361 -12.97 -21.41 17.26
N GLY A 362 -11.83 -22.09 17.38
CA GLY A 362 -10.85 -22.21 16.31
C GLY A 362 -11.16 -23.40 15.40
N LEU A 363 -10.38 -23.53 14.32
CA LEU A 363 -10.39 -24.68 13.42
C LEU A 363 -9.99 -25.96 14.17
N SER A 364 -10.53 -27.09 13.75
CA SER A 364 -10.13 -28.39 14.27
C SER A 364 -8.78 -28.84 13.68
N ALA A 365 -8.11 -29.80 14.32
CA ALA A 365 -6.77 -30.22 13.92
C ALA A 365 -6.71 -30.85 12.52
N ASP A 366 -7.83 -31.42 12.06
CA ASP A 366 -8.01 -32.01 10.72
C ASP A 366 -8.22 -30.97 9.61
N GLU A 367 -8.66 -29.77 9.94
CA GLU A 367 -8.79 -28.65 9.00
C GLU A 367 -7.46 -27.87 8.83
N MET A 368 -6.46 -28.18 9.66
CA MET A 368 -5.17 -27.50 9.64
C MET A 368 -4.16 -28.18 8.69
N PRO A 369 -3.29 -27.41 8.02
CA PRO A 369 -2.20 -27.97 7.24
C PRO A 369 -1.18 -28.67 8.15
N ASP A 370 -0.47 -29.65 7.61
CA ASP A 370 0.60 -30.34 8.32
C ASP A 370 1.74 -29.38 8.65
N ARG A 371 1.96 -29.12 9.94
CA ARG A 371 2.97 -28.17 10.43
C ARG A 371 4.39 -28.51 9.98
N LYS A 372 4.74 -29.80 9.85
CA LYS A 372 6.08 -30.22 9.42
C LYS A 372 6.27 -29.91 7.93
N GLU A 373 5.25 -30.13 7.11
CA GLU A 373 5.30 -29.78 5.68
C GLU A 373 5.39 -28.26 5.48
N VAL A 374 4.68 -27.47 6.28
CA VAL A 374 4.80 -26.00 6.27
C VAL A 374 6.22 -25.57 6.68
N LEU A 375 6.78 -26.11 7.77
CA LEU A 375 8.13 -25.73 8.21
C LEU A 375 9.21 -26.12 7.21
N LYS A 376 9.05 -27.23 6.46
CA LYS A 376 9.97 -27.59 5.37
C LYS A 376 10.03 -26.54 4.26
N LYS A 377 9.00 -25.72 4.08
CA LYS A 377 8.93 -24.66 3.06
C LYS A 377 9.42 -23.28 3.55
N ILE A 378 9.94 -23.19 4.78
CA ILE A 378 10.44 -21.92 5.34
C ILE A 378 11.58 -21.28 4.55
N TYR A 379 12.30 -22.07 3.75
CA TYR A 379 13.32 -21.55 2.84
C TYR A 379 12.77 -20.53 1.83
N LEU A 380 11.46 -20.51 1.56
CA LEU A 380 10.83 -19.51 0.70
C LEU A 380 10.89 -18.08 1.30
N LEU A 381 11.14 -17.96 2.61
CA LEU A 381 11.33 -16.67 3.27
C LEU A 381 12.77 -16.14 3.13
N THR A 382 13.72 -17.00 2.79
CA THR A 382 15.15 -16.65 2.71
C THR A 382 15.42 -15.44 1.81
N PRO A 383 14.82 -15.29 0.62
CA PRO A 383 15.03 -14.10 -0.21
C PRO A 383 14.56 -12.80 0.45
N ILE A 384 13.45 -12.84 1.19
CA ILE A 384 12.91 -11.67 1.90
C ILE A 384 13.84 -11.28 3.06
N LEU A 385 14.30 -12.28 3.84
CA LEU A 385 15.23 -12.08 4.94
C LEU A 385 16.61 -11.58 4.45
N ALA A 386 17.07 -12.06 3.29
CA ALA A 386 18.31 -11.62 2.70
C ALA A 386 18.25 -10.15 2.25
N ILE A 387 17.13 -9.71 1.67
CA ILE A 387 16.93 -8.28 1.33
C ILE A 387 17.03 -7.42 2.58
N ILE A 388 16.39 -7.81 3.69
CA ILE A 388 16.52 -7.10 4.97
C ILE A 388 18.00 -6.97 5.35
N LEU A 389 18.75 -8.07 5.29
CA LEU A 389 20.17 -8.08 5.62
C LEU A 389 21.00 -7.21 4.69
N PHE A 390 20.73 -7.24 3.39
CA PHE A 390 21.42 -6.42 2.39
C PHE A 390 21.22 -4.93 2.66
N LEU A 391 19.98 -4.52 2.95
CA LEU A 391 19.65 -3.14 3.27
C LEU A 391 20.26 -2.71 4.62
N LEU A 392 20.31 -3.61 5.59
CA LEU A 392 20.97 -3.39 6.88
C LEU A 392 22.47 -3.15 6.78
N VAL A 393 23.15 -3.86 5.88
CA VAL A 393 24.59 -3.73 5.64
C VAL A 393 24.90 -2.58 4.67
N GLY A 394 23.88 -1.83 4.23
CA GLY A 394 24.04 -0.65 3.38
C GLY A 394 24.20 -0.94 1.89
N ILE A 395 23.81 -2.13 1.42
CA ILE A 395 23.75 -2.43 -0.02
C ILE A 395 22.69 -1.53 -0.67
N PRO A 396 23.02 -0.84 -1.77
CA PRO A 396 22.07 -0.02 -2.51
C PRO A 396 20.78 -0.77 -2.83
N THR A 397 19.65 -0.09 -2.64
CA THR A 397 18.30 -0.66 -2.73
C THR A 397 18.05 -1.43 -4.03
N MET A 398 18.46 -0.87 -5.17
CA MET A 398 18.33 -1.52 -6.47
C MET A 398 19.13 -2.83 -6.57
N GLN A 399 20.33 -2.89 -5.99
CA GLN A 399 21.18 -4.09 -5.95
C GLN A 399 20.62 -5.13 -4.98
N ALA A 400 20.09 -4.71 -3.83
CA ALA A 400 19.44 -5.61 -2.88
C ALA A 400 18.28 -6.39 -3.52
N ALA A 401 17.45 -5.73 -4.32
CA ALA A 401 16.39 -6.39 -5.09
C ALA A 401 16.94 -7.35 -6.17
N LEU A 402 18.00 -6.96 -6.88
CA LEU A 402 18.67 -7.82 -7.86
C LEU A 402 19.19 -9.11 -7.21
N TYR A 403 19.91 -8.99 -6.09
CA TYR A 403 20.40 -10.14 -5.33
C TYR A 403 19.25 -10.96 -4.75
N GLY A 404 18.15 -10.31 -4.35
CA GLY A 404 16.90 -10.98 -3.99
C GLY A 404 16.33 -11.84 -5.11
N ILE A 405 16.28 -11.33 -6.35
CA ILE A 405 15.83 -12.11 -7.53
C ILE A 405 16.72 -13.33 -7.74
N LEU A 406 18.04 -13.13 -7.74
CA LEU A 406 19.01 -14.23 -7.91
C LEU A 406 18.87 -15.28 -6.81
N LEU A 407 18.69 -14.84 -5.56
CA LEU A 407 18.53 -15.73 -4.42
C LEU A 407 17.20 -16.49 -4.48
N THR A 408 16.10 -15.85 -4.93
CA THR A 408 14.83 -16.53 -5.18
C THR A 408 15.00 -17.66 -6.19
N ILE A 409 15.68 -17.40 -7.32
CA ILE A 409 15.96 -18.42 -8.33
C ILE A 409 16.82 -19.55 -7.73
N PHE A 410 17.89 -19.20 -7.01
CA PHE A 410 18.81 -20.17 -6.43
C PHE A 410 18.13 -21.06 -5.38
N VAL A 411 17.44 -20.45 -4.42
CA VAL A 411 16.79 -21.15 -3.30
C VAL A 411 15.63 -22.01 -3.80
N SER A 412 14.86 -21.51 -4.76
CA SER A 412 13.75 -22.27 -5.35
C SER A 412 14.22 -23.52 -6.12
N ALA A 413 15.47 -23.53 -6.62
CA ALA A 413 16.02 -24.65 -7.39
C ALA A 413 16.23 -25.94 -6.57
N PHE A 414 16.35 -25.84 -5.24
CA PHE A 414 16.57 -26.99 -4.36
C PHE A 414 15.33 -27.88 -4.18
N ASN A 415 14.13 -27.36 -4.45
CA ASN A 415 12.88 -28.12 -4.31
C ASN A 415 12.12 -28.17 -5.64
N LYS A 416 11.74 -29.38 -6.07
CA LYS A 416 11.04 -29.60 -7.34
C LYS A 416 9.68 -28.89 -7.42
N GLU A 417 9.00 -28.69 -6.30
CA GLU A 417 7.69 -28.01 -6.27
C GLU A 417 7.79 -26.50 -6.52
N THR A 418 8.93 -25.90 -6.19
CA THR A 418 9.12 -24.43 -6.27
C THR A 418 10.09 -24.02 -7.37
N ARG A 419 10.79 -24.98 -7.98
CA ARG A 419 11.84 -24.74 -8.97
C ARG A 419 11.32 -23.96 -10.17
N LEU A 420 11.90 -22.79 -10.39
CA LEU A 420 11.62 -21.96 -11.55
C LEU A 420 12.32 -22.53 -12.79
N GLY A 421 11.55 -22.90 -13.81
CA GLY A 421 12.06 -23.21 -15.14
C GLY A 421 12.43 -21.94 -15.91
N PHE A 422 13.12 -22.09 -17.04
CA PHE A 422 13.48 -20.96 -17.91
C PHE A 422 12.25 -20.17 -18.39
N LYS A 423 11.15 -20.87 -18.68
CA LYS A 423 9.88 -20.23 -19.05
C LYS A 423 9.31 -19.41 -17.89
N ASP A 424 9.36 -19.93 -16.67
CA ASP A 424 8.85 -19.22 -15.48
C ASP A 424 9.65 -17.96 -15.20
N ILE A 425 10.97 -17.99 -15.42
CA ILE A 425 11.86 -16.82 -15.33
C ILE A 425 11.45 -15.76 -16.34
N ILE A 426 11.25 -16.12 -17.62
CA ILE A 426 10.80 -15.16 -18.64
C ILE A 426 9.41 -14.60 -18.29
N HIS A 427 8.49 -15.46 -17.84
CA HIS A 427 7.17 -15.01 -17.42
C HIS A 427 7.22 -14.09 -16.21
N ALA A 428 8.09 -14.34 -15.22
CA ALA A 428 8.31 -13.45 -14.08
C ALA A 428 8.81 -12.08 -14.53
N LEU A 429 9.74 -12.03 -15.50
CA LEU A 429 10.22 -10.76 -16.07
C LEU A 429 9.07 -10.00 -16.74
N VAL A 430 8.24 -10.67 -17.53
CA VAL A 430 7.10 -10.06 -18.22
C VAL A 430 6.03 -9.60 -17.25
N ASP A 431 5.72 -10.40 -16.23
CA ASP A 431 4.70 -10.10 -15.22
C ASP A 431 5.14 -8.93 -14.33
N GLY A 432 6.43 -8.84 -13.96
CA GLY A 432 6.96 -7.69 -13.22
C GLY A 432 7.01 -6.40 -14.04
N ALA A 433 7.34 -6.45 -15.33
CA ALA A 433 7.19 -5.27 -16.19
C ALA A 433 5.73 -4.82 -16.31
N ARG A 434 4.79 -5.78 -16.33
CA ARG A 434 3.35 -5.50 -16.46
C ARG A 434 2.84 -4.75 -15.24
N THR A 435 3.21 -5.17 -14.03
CA THR A 435 2.83 -4.46 -12.79
C THR A 435 3.45 -3.06 -12.71
N ALA A 436 4.65 -2.88 -13.27
CA ALA A 436 5.32 -1.58 -13.30
C ALA A 436 4.67 -0.55 -14.23
N LEU A 437 3.84 -0.95 -15.21
CA LEU A 437 3.22 -0.02 -16.15
C LEU A 437 2.33 1.03 -15.46
N ALA A 438 1.41 0.58 -14.60
CA ALA A 438 0.50 1.49 -13.90
C ALA A 438 1.28 2.43 -12.95
N VAL A 439 2.29 1.89 -12.27
CA VAL A 439 3.19 2.64 -11.39
C VAL A 439 3.96 3.72 -12.16
N ALA A 440 4.46 3.41 -13.36
CA ALA A 440 5.16 4.38 -14.21
C ALA A 440 4.23 5.52 -14.68
N ALA A 441 2.99 5.22 -15.10
CA ALA A 441 2.03 6.27 -15.46
C ALA A 441 1.61 7.12 -14.25
N ALA A 442 1.36 6.48 -13.11
CA ALA A 442 1.02 7.14 -11.86
C ALA A 442 2.12 8.11 -11.43
N THR A 443 3.37 7.66 -11.42
CA THR A 443 4.52 8.48 -11.02
C THR A 443 4.80 9.59 -12.04
N ALA A 444 4.66 9.34 -13.34
CA ALA A 444 4.77 10.37 -14.37
C ALA A 444 3.75 11.51 -14.17
N THR A 445 2.48 11.17 -13.91
CA THR A 445 1.45 12.18 -13.57
C THR A 445 1.70 12.83 -12.22
N ALA A 446 2.23 12.08 -11.25
CA ALA A 446 2.62 12.66 -9.97
C ALA A 446 3.77 13.67 -10.14
N GLY A 447 4.67 13.47 -11.11
CA GLY A 447 5.67 14.45 -11.52
C GLY A 447 5.06 15.75 -12.04
N ILE A 448 3.93 15.70 -12.76
CA ILE A 448 3.17 16.91 -13.14
C ILE A 448 2.72 17.68 -11.90
N ILE A 449 2.17 16.97 -10.92
CA ILE A 449 1.66 17.56 -9.67
C ILE A 449 2.80 18.20 -8.89
N VAL A 450 3.88 17.45 -8.66
CA VAL A 450 5.08 17.91 -7.94
C VAL A 450 5.68 19.13 -8.62
N GLY A 451 5.87 19.09 -9.94
CA GLY A 451 6.46 20.20 -10.69
C GLY A 451 5.66 21.48 -10.56
N VAL A 452 4.32 21.40 -10.67
CA VAL A 452 3.47 22.57 -10.44
C VAL A 452 3.58 23.05 -8.98
N VAL A 453 3.50 22.15 -8.00
CA VAL A 453 3.55 22.51 -6.58
C VAL A 453 4.87 23.22 -6.23
N VAL A 454 6.00 22.67 -6.66
CA VAL A 454 7.33 23.25 -6.45
C VAL A 454 7.44 24.61 -7.14
N LYS A 455 7.02 24.70 -8.41
CA LYS A 455 7.13 25.95 -9.18
C LYS A 455 6.28 27.09 -8.63
N THR A 456 5.13 26.77 -8.04
CA THR A 456 4.15 27.75 -7.54
C THR A 456 4.29 28.05 -6.05
N GLY A 457 4.98 27.19 -5.29
CA GLY A 457 5.05 27.28 -3.83
C GLY A 457 3.77 26.81 -3.12
N LEU A 458 2.83 26.18 -3.84
CA LEU A 458 1.50 25.85 -3.31
C LEU A 458 1.54 24.93 -2.08
N GLY A 459 2.52 24.02 -1.98
CA GLY A 459 2.65 23.11 -0.85
C GLY A 459 2.85 23.88 0.46
N LEU A 460 3.76 24.85 0.46
CA LEU A 460 4.00 25.72 1.61
C LEU A 460 2.81 26.67 1.87
N SER A 461 2.17 27.18 0.81
CA SER A 461 0.99 28.02 0.96
C SER A 461 -0.19 27.27 1.61
N LEU A 462 -0.46 26.04 1.20
CA LEU A 462 -1.50 25.18 1.80
C LEU A 462 -1.15 24.81 3.25
N ALA A 463 0.11 24.50 3.51
CA ALA A 463 0.61 24.26 4.86
C ALA A 463 0.31 25.45 5.80
N ASN A 464 0.70 26.66 5.39
CA ASN A 464 0.42 27.87 6.14
C ASN A 464 -1.09 28.12 6.32
N GLY A 465 -1.89 27.84 5.29
CA GLY A 465 -3.35 27.93 5.37
C GLY A 465 -3.95 26.99 6.43
N LEU A 466 -3.49 25.73 6.47
CA LEU A 466 -3.93 24.74 7.46
C LEU A 466 -3.49 25.10 8.87
N VAL A 467 -2.23 25.51 9.05
CA VAL A 467 -1.69 25.95 10.34
C VAL A 467 -2.45 27.20 10.84
N SER A 468 -2.69 28.17 9.97
CA SER A 468 -3.47 29.37 10.31
C SER A 468 -4.91 29.01 10.70
N ALA A 469 -5.58 28.11 9.97
CA ALA A 469 -6.93 27.66 10.28
C ALA A 469 -7.01 26.92 11.63
N SER A 470 -5.94 26.25 12.03
CA SER A 470 -5.83 25.58 13.33
C SER A 470 -5.53 26.52 14.49
N GLY A 471 -5.18 27.79 14.23
CA GLY A 471 -4.65 28.72 15.23
C GLY A 471 -3.30 28.30 15.81
N GLY A 472 -2.51 27.52 15.06
CA GLY A 472 -1.25 26.93 15.51
C GLY A 472 -1.40 25.70 16.43
N ASN A 473 -2.62 25.18 16.62
CA ASN A 473 -2.83 24.00 17.44
C ASN A 473 -2.39 22.72 16.71
N VAL A 474 -1.52 21.94 17.38
CA VAL A 474 -0.95 20.71 16.81
C VAL A 474 -2.03 19.69 16.44
N LEU A 475 -2.92 19.36 17.38
CA LEU A 475 -3.95 18.36 17.15
C LEU A 475 -4.94 18.76 16.05
N LEU A 476 -5.34 20.03 16.00
CA LEU A 476 -6.23 20.53 14.95
C LEU A 476 -5.55 20.53 13.56
N THR A 477 -4.26 20.89 13.49
CA THR A 477 -3.51 20.81 12.23
C THR A 477 -3.42 19.36 11.75
N LEU A 478 -3.07 18.43 12.65
CA LEU A 478 -3.04 17.00 12.32
C LEU A 478 -4.42 16.50 11.87
N PHE A 479 -5.49 16.97 12.50
CA PHE A 479 -6.86 16.64 12.09
C PHE A 479 -7.20 17.15 10.69
N PHE A 480 -6.88 18.40 10.36
CA PHE A 480 -7.12 18.93 9.02
C PHE A 480 -6.22 18.26 7.97
N THR A 481 -4.96 17.97 8.30
CA THR A 481 -4.05 17.23 7.44
C THR A 481 -4.52 15.80 7.21
N MET A 482 -5.08 15.13 8.22
CA MET A 482 -5.72 13.82 8.10
C MET A 482 -6.87 13.87 7.10
N LEU A 483 -7.78 14.84 7.23
CA LEU A 483 -8.90 14.99 6.31
C LEU A 483 -8.42 15.26 4.88
N ALA A 484 -7.43 16.15 4.71
CA ALA A 484 -6.82 16.41 3.42
C ALA A 484 -6.20 15.15 2.82
N ALA A 485 -5.42 14.38 3.59
CA ALA A 485 -4.78 13.14 3.13
C ALA A 485 -5.81 12.07 2.71
N ILE A 486 -6.88 11.87 3.48
CA ILE A 486 -7.96 10.93 3.13
C ILE A 486 -8.63 11.35 1.82
N VAL A 487 -8.98 12.64 1.67
CA VAL A 487 -9.66 13.16 0.48
C VAL A 487 -8.76 13.09 -0.75
N LEU A 488 -7.50 13.49 -0.63
CA LEU A 488 -6.51 13.48 -1.71
C LEU A 488 -6.12 12.06 -2.12
N GLY A 489 -6.05 11.13 -1.17
CA GLY A 489 -5.72 9.73 -1.42
C GLY A 489 -6.85 8.92 -2.05
N MET A 490 -8.08 9.39 -1.89
CA MET A 490 -9.30 8.69 -2.27
C MET A 490 -9.32 8.26 -3.74
N GLY A 491 -9.39 6.94 -3.97
CA GLY A 491 -9.55 6.38 -5.31
C GLY A 491 -8.29 6.41 -6.18
N SER A 492 -7.12 6.65 -5.58
CA SER A 492 -5.82 6.59 -6.24
C SER A 492 -4.99 5.42 -5.69
N PRO A 493 -4.18 4.74 -6.52
CA PRO A 493 -3.26 3.72 -6.03
C PRO A 493 -2.23 4.27 -5.06
N THR A 494 -1.73 3.41 -4.17
CA THR A 494 -0.88 3.77 -3.02
C THR A 494 0.32 4.64 -3.37
N THR A 495 1.01 4.32 -4.46
CA THR A 495 2.15 5.10 -4.97
C THR A 495 1.74 6.53 -5.32
N ALA A 496 0.65 6.69 -6.08
CA ALA A 496 0.13 8.01 -6.47
C ALA A 496 -0.36 8.79 -5.26
N ASN A 497 -1.12 8.11 -4.40
CA ASN A 497 -1.65 8.64 -3.16
C ASN A 497 -0.54 9.23 -2.30
N TYR A 498 0.53 8.48 -2.07
CA TYR A 498 1.67 8.94 -1.31
C TYR A 498 2.31 10.20 -1.92
N VAL A 499 2.56 10.25 -3.23
CA VAL A 499 3.17 11.45 -3.84
C VAL A 499 2.28 12.68 -3.67
N ILE A 500 0.98 12.55 -3.90
CA ILE A 500 0.02 13.65 -3.77
C ILE A 500 -0.02 14.16 -2.32
N THR A 501 -0.21 13.24 -1.37
CA THR A 501 -0.36 13.58 0.05
C THR A 501 0.93 14.08 0.68
N SER A 502 2.09 13.52 0.34
CA SER A 502 3.40 14.02 0.79
C SER A 502 3.77 15.38 0.21
N THR A 503 3.36 15.69 -1.02
CA THR A 503 3.66 16.98 -1.63
C THR A 503 2.75 18.09 -1.10
N ILE A 504 1.51 17.77 -0.74
CA ILE A 504 0.48 18.77 -0.40
C ILE A 504 0.26 18.88 1.10
N ALA A 505 0.21 17.75 1.80
CA ALA A 505 -0.30 17.68 3.17
C ALA A 505 0.83 17.52 4.21
N ALA A 506 1.94 16.81 3.88
CA ALA A 506 3.07 16.69 4.79
C ALA A 506 3.72 18.05 5.14
N PRO A 507 3.84 19.03 4.22
CA PRO A 507 4.38 20.35 4.55
C PRO A 507 3.61 21.05 5.66
N ALA A 508 2.31 20.78 5.87
CA ALA A 508 1.53 21.37 6.96
C ALA A 508 2.04 20.91 8.34
N ILE A 509 2.35 19.63 8.47
CA ILE A 509 2.91 19.06 9.71
C ILE A 509 4.33 19.55 9.91
N ILE A 510 5.15 19.53 8.87
CA ILE A 510 6.54 20.03 8.94
C ILE A 510 6.56 21.50 9.35
N THR A 511 5.76 22.33 8.68
CA THR A 511 5.66 23.77 8.99
C THR A 511 5.27 24.00 10.44
N LEU A 512 4.28 23.27 10.94
CA LEU A 512 3.80 23.37 12.32
C LEU A 512 4.88 22.94 13.34
N LEU A 513 5.55 21.83 13.10
CA LEU A 513 6.56 21.29 14.02
C LEU A 513 7.88 22.05 13.96
N MET A 514 8.07 22.90 12.95
CA MET A 514 9.23 23.77 12.79
C MET A 514 8.94 25.25 13.12
N VAL A 515 7.77 25.57 13.70
CA VAL A 515 7.40 26.97 14.01
C VAL A 515 8.41 27.65 14.93
N ASP A 516 8.97 26.90 15.89
CA ASP A 516 9.94 27.42 16.86
C ASP A 516 11.40 27.39 16.35
N GLU A 517 11.64 26.78 15.18
CA GLU A 517 12.96 26.68 14.57
C GLU A 517 13.28 27.92 13.72
N PRO A 518 14.57 28.31 13.61
CA PRO A 518 14.97 29.42 12.75
C PRO A 518 14.55 29.21 11.29
N ALA A 519 14.16 30.30 10.62
CA ALA A 519 13.85 30.24 9.19
C ALA A 519 15.05 29.72 8.39
N GLY A 520 14.84 28.62 7.65
CA GLY A 520 15.90 27.95 6.88
C GLY A 520 16.66 26.85 7.65
N ALA A 521 16.27 26.52 8.88
CA ALA A 521 16.76 25.34 9.58
C ALA A 521 16.49 24.06 8.75
N ALA A 522 17.43 23.12 8.80
CA ALA A 522 17.22 21.81 8.18
C ALA A 522 16.10 21.07 8.91
N VAL A 523 15.19 20.44 8.16
CA VAL A 523 14.10 19.66 8.74
C VAL A 523 14.70 18.46 9.51
N PRO A 524 14.45 18.32 10.83
CA PRO A 524 14.91 17.14 11.56
C PRO A 524 14.32 15.86 10.96
N ILE A 525 15.12 14.79 10.89
CA ILE A 525 14.70 13.49 10.33
C ILE A 525 13.43 12.98 11.01
N VAL A 526 13.31 13.16 12.33
CA VAL A 526 12.10 12.83 13.11
C VAL A 526 10.86 13.53 12.57
N VAL A 527 10.95 14.83 12.32
CA VAL A 527 9.82 15.65 11.85
C VAL A 527 9.42 15.22 10.43
N ALA A 528 10.41 15.02 9.55
CA ALA A 528 10.15 14.57 8.18
C ALA A 528 9.53 13.17 8.15
N LEU A 529 10.09 12.19 8.86
CA LEU A 529 9.55 10.84 8.95
C LEU A 529 8.14 10.83 9.52
N SER A 530 7.90 11.54 10.63
CA SER A 530 6.58 11.66 11.22
C SER A 530 5.57 12.25 10.24
N ALA A 531 5.88 13.37 9.58
CA ALA A 531 4.97 13.99 8.62
C ALA A 531 4.66 13.08 7.42
N HIS A 532 5.68 12.43 6.86
CA HIS A 532 5.53 11.57 5.69
C HIS A 532 4.82 10.24 6.02
N LEU A 533 5.13 9.62 7.15
CA LEU A 533 4.38 8.44 7.63
C LEU A 533 2.94 8.81 7.96
N PHE A 534 2.69 9.97 8.58
CA PHE A 534 1.33 10.41 8.92
C PHE A 534 0.44 10.51 7.68
N VAL A 535 0.90 11.21 6.65
CA VAL A 535 0.13 11.35 5.41
C VAL A 535 0.03 10.04 4.64
N PHE A 536 1.07 9.19 4.70
CA PHE A 536 1.03 7.86 4.09
C PHE A 536 -0.04 6.97 4.75
N TYR A 537 -0.11 6.96 6.08
CA TYR A 537 -1.14 6.24 6.84
C TYR A 537 -2.53 6.68 6.41
N PHE A 538 -2.83 7.97 6.46
CA PHE A 538 -4.16 8.46 6.12
C PHE A 538 -4.50 8.36 4.63
N GLY A 539 -3.48 8.42 3.79
CA GLY A 539 -3.58 8.07 2.38
C GLY A 539 -4.14 6.65 2.21
N ILE A 540 -3.48 5.63 2.75
CA ILE A 540 -3.91 4.23 2.54
C ILE A 540 -5.19 3.87 3.29
N ILE A 541 -5.48 4.51 4.43
CA ILE A 541 -6.72 4.28 5.20
C ILE A 541 -7.97 4.71 4.42
N ALA A 542 -7.82 5.57 3.40
CA ALA A 542 -8.92 5.90 2.48
C ALA A 542 -9.53 4.65 1.81
N ASP A 543 -8.76 3.57 1.63
CA ASP A 543 -9.22 2.31 1.02
C ASP A 543 -10.18 1.50 1.89
N ILE A 544 -10.32 1.84 3.16
CA ILE A 544 -11.26 1.21 4.10
C ILE A 544 -12.26 2.19 4.71
N THR A 545 -12.14 3.49 4.39
CA THR A 545 -12.98 4.55 4.95
C THR A 545 -14.12 4.88 3.97
N PRO A 546 -15.39 4.71 4.36
CA PRO A 546 -16.52 5.15 3.55
C PRO A 546 -16.45 6.66 3.28
N PRO A 547 -16.88 7.16 2.09
CA PRO A 547 -17.71 6.47 1.11
C PRO A 547 -16.96 5.71 -0.01
N VAL A 548 -15.63 5.77 -0.10
CA VAL A 548 -14.91 5.19 -1.25
C VAL A 548 -14.37 3.79 -0.99
N ALA A 549 -13.76 3.53 0.17
CA ALA A 549 -13.42 2.22 0.71
C ALA A 549 -13.16 1.08 -0.32
N LEU A 550 -12.26 1.29 -1.30
CA LEU A 550 -12.10 0.38 -2.45
C LEU A 550 -11.76 -1.06 -2.05
N ALA A 551 -10.88 -1.23 -1.05
CA ALA A 551 -10.52 -2.55 -0.52
C ALA A 551 -11.74 -3.22 0.16
N ALA A 552 -12.52 -2.46 0.92
CA ALA A 552 -13.75 -2.97 1.53
C ALA A 552 -14.80 -3.33 0.46
N PHE A 553 -14.85 -2.62 -0.66
CA PHE A 553 -15.77 -2.91 -1.75
C PHE A 553 -15.35 -4.17 -2.52
N ALA A 554 -14.06 -4.38 -2.74
CA ALA A 554 -13.54 -5.64 -3.26
C ALA A 554 -13.87 -6.80 -2.31
N ALA A 555 -13.63 -6.64 -1.00
CA ALA A 555 -13.95 -7.65 0.01
C ALA A 555 -15.45 -7.94 0.10
N SER A 556 -16.30 -6.93 -0.10
CA SER A 556 -17.75 -7.11 -0.19
C SER A 556 -18.17 -7.95 -1.41
N GLY A 557 -17.44 -7.83 -2.53
CA GLY A 557 -17.62 -8.62 -3.74
C GLY A 557 -17.30 -10.11 -3.54
N ILE A 558 -16.39 -10.43 -2.63
CA ILE A 558 -16.05 -11.82 -2.25
C ILE A 558 -17.00 -12.34 -1.16
N SER A 559 -17.26 -11.54 -0.13
CA SER A 559 -18.10 -11.94 1.01
C SER A 559 -19.60 -12.02 0.68
N GLY A 560 -20.05 -11.27 -0.34
CA GLY A 560 -21.47 -11.03 -0.63
C GLY A 560 -22.13 -10.05 0.34
N GLY A 561 -21.34 -9.32 1.13
CA GLY A 561 -21.79 -8.29 2.07
C GLY A 561 -22.19 -6.98 1.40
N GLU A 562 -22.88 -6.12 2.12
CA GLU A 562 -23.16 -4.76 1.64
C GLU A 562 -21.86 -3.90 1.71
N PRO A 563 -21.44 -3.23 0.61
CA PRO A 563 -20.14 -2.56 0.53
C PRO A 563 -19.89 -1.50 1.62
N ILE A 564 -20.86 -0.62 1.89
CA ILE A 564 -20.70 0.48 2.85
C ILE A 564 -20.63 -0.03 4.28
N ARG A 565 -21.48 -0.99 4.68
CA ARG A 565 -21.39 -1.67 5.98
C ARG A 565 -20.09 -2.44 6.14
N THR A 566 -19.58 -3.04 5.07
CA THR A 566 -18.26 -3.70 5.07
C THR A 566 -17.16 -2.67 5.33
N GLY A 567 -17.23 -1.49 4.69
CA GLY A 567 -16.33 -0.36 4.95
C GLY A 567 -16.41 0.16 6.39
N PHE A 568 -17.61 0.34 6.96
CA PHE A 568 -17.75 0.73 8.36
C PHE A 568 -17.14 -0.30 9.32
N ASN A 569 -17.31 -1.60 9.05
CA ASN A 569 -16.64 -2.64 9.84
C ASN A 569 -15.11 -2.57 9.67
N ALA A 570 -14.60 -2.40 8.45
CA ALA A 570 -13.17 -2.27 8.19
C ALA A 570 -12.57 -1.07 8.94
N ALA A 571 -13.16 0.13 8.82
CA ALA A 571 -12.74 1.33 9.52
C ALA A 571 -12.77 1.16 11.05
N LYS A 572 -13.84 0.53 11.58
CA LYS A 572 -13.96 0.23 13.01
C LYS A 572 -12.85 -0.72 13.49
N LEU A 573 -12.54 -1.77 12.73
CA LEU A 573 -11.48 -2.72 13.05
C LEU A 573 -10.10 -2.08 12.95
N ALA A 574 -9.92 -1.17 12.00
CA ALA A 574 -8.70 -0.42 11.75
C ALA A 574 -8.57 0.87 12.58
N ILE A 575 -9.34 1.02 13.67
CA ILE A 575 -9.30 2.26 14.49
C ILE A 575 -7.88 2.62 14.96
N ALA A 576 -7.04 1.60 15.20
CA ALA A 576 -5.64 1.79 15.55
C ALA A 576 -4.87 2.60 14.48
N ALA A 577 -5.18 2.42 13.19
CA ALA A 577 -4.56 3.21 12.12
C ALA A 577 -4.95 4.69 12.15
N PHE A 578 -6.09 5.05 12.74
CA PHE A 578 -6.47 6.45 12.92
C PHE A 578 -5.78 7.10 14.12
N ILE A 579 -5.28 6.29 15.06
CA ILE A 579 -4.74 6.77 16.33
C ILE A 579 -3.21 6.80 16.31
N ILE A 580 -2.59 5.73 15.83
CA ILE A 580 -1.12 5.57 15.80
C ILE A 580 -0.40 6.75 15.14
N PRO A 581 -0.89 7.35 14.03
CA PRO A 581 -0.28 8.54 13.45
C PRO A 581 -0.18 9.73 14.39
N TYR A 582 -1.22 9.98 15.18
CA TYR A 582 -1.17 11.04 16.18
C TYR A 582 -0.17 10.69 17.28
N MET A 583 -0.11 9.42 17.70
CA MET A 583 0.82 8.98 18.74
C MET A 583 2.27 9.23 18.33
N PHE A 584 2.70 8.80 17.13
CA PHE A 584 4.12 8.93 16.79
C PHE A 584 4.53 10.37 16.43
N VAL A 585 3.58 11.23 16.02
CA VAL A 585 3.87 12.66 15.85
C VAL A 585 4.10 13.33 17.20
N LEU A 586 3.32 12.96 18.21
CA LEU A 586 3.42 13.51 19.57
C LEU A 586 4.51 12.81 20.39
N SER A 587 4.92 11.61 19.99
CA SER A 587 5.87 10.75 20.72
C SER A 587 6.74 9.97 19.74
N PRO A 588 7.81 10.62 19.24
CA PRO A 588 8.74 10.05 18.28
C PRO A 588 9.41 8.72 18.71
N GLU A 589 9.36 8.38 19.99
CA GLU A 589 9.88 7.12 20.53
C GLU A 589 9.25 5.90 19.85
N LEU A 590 8.00 6.02 19.37
CA LEU A 590 7.32 5.00 18.58
C LEU A 590 8.01 4.70 17.24
N LEU A 591 8.77 5.65 16.70
CA LEU A 591 9.54 5.50 15.47
C LEU A 591 10.96 4.96 15.72
N MET A 592 11.31 4.61 16.97
CA MET A 592 12.66 4.19 17.36
C MET A 592 13.76 5.19 17.01
N ILE A 593 13.43 6.48 17.12
CA ILE A 593 14.37 7.58 16.95
C ILE A 593 14.61 8.20 18.34
N ASP A 594 15.89 8.41 18.69
CA ASP A 594 16.35 9.01 19.95
C ASP A 594 15.72 8.43 21.23
N THR A 595 15.40 7.13 21.23
CA THR A 595 14.71 6.46 22.34
C THR A 595 15.58 5.44 23.07
N THR A 596 15.33 5.28 24.36
CA THR A 596 15.88 4.19 25.19
C THR A 596 14.98 2.96 25.19
N TRP A 597 15.54 1.78 25.41
CA TRP A 597 14.75 0.54 25.54
C TRP A 597 13.66 0.65 26.61
N THR A 598 13.90 1.37 27.70
CA THR A 598 12.93 1.56 28.79
C THR A 598 11.75 2.40 28.34
N GLN A 599 11.99 3.54 27.69
CA GLN A 599 10.92 4.38 27.14
C GLN A 599 10.11 3.62 26.10
N LEU A 600 10.81 2.92 25.19
CA LEU A 600 10.15 2.13 24.17
C LEU A 600 9.24 1.05 24.76
N ILE A 601 9.72 0.27 25.73
CA ILE A 601 8.92 -0.76 26.41
C ILE A 601 7.72 -0.13 27.12
N TRP A 602 7.90 1.00 27.80
CA TRP A 602 6.82 1.72 28.46
C TRP A 602 5.72 2.11 27.49
N VAL A 603 6.08 2.80 26.40
CA VAL A 603 5.14 3.26 25.37
C VAL A 603 4.44 2.07 24.68
N LEU A 604 5.14 0.95 24.47
CA LEU A 604 4.52 -0.26 23.93
C LEU A 604 3.46 -0.84 24.87
N ILE A 605 3.73 -0.87 26.18
CA ILE A 605 2.78 -1.38 27.18
C ILE A 605 1.54 -0.48 27.25
N THR A 606 1.72 0.84 27.30
CA THR A 606 0.60 1.80 27.34
C THR A 606 -0.21 1.75 26.04
N ALA A 607 0.44 1.68 24.88
CA ALA A 607 -0.23 1.54 23.59
C ALA A 607 -1.04 0.24 23.49
N ILE A 608 -0.48 -0.91 23.89
CA ILE A 608 -1.18 -2.21 23.85
C ILE A 608 -2.36 -2.22 24.82
N THR A 609 -2.19 -1.73 26.04
CA THR A 609 -3.28 -1.65 27.03
C THR A 609 -4.37 -0.69 26.58
N GLY A 610 -4.00 0.45 26.00
CA GLY A 610 -4.91 1.40 25.37
C GLY A 610 -5.72 0.76 24.24
N MET A 611 -5.08 0.02 23.34
CA MET A 611 -5.75 -0.72 22.26
C MET A 611 -6.70 -1.81 22.78
N ILE A 612 -6.33 -2.52 23.87
CA ILE A 612 -7.24 -3.47 24.54
C ILE A 612 -8.50 -2.75 25.02
N ALA A 613 -8.36 -1.59 25.65
CA ALA A 613 -9.47 -0.81 26.17
C ALA A 613 -10.37 -0.28 25.03
N ILE A 614 -9.77 0.32 23.99
CA ILE A 614 -10.49 0.78 22.79
C ILE A 614 -11.22 -0.38 22.12
N GLY A 615 -10.55 -1.52 21.95
CA GLY A 615 -11.12 -2.73 21.38
C GLY A 615 -12.34 -3.21 22.14
N ALA A 616 -12.21 -3.31 23.47
CA ALA A 616 -13.28 -3.73 24.34
C ALA A 616 -14.48 -2.77 24.28
N GLY A 617 -14.24 -1.45 24.30
CA GLY A 617 -15.28 -0.42 24.20
C GLY A 617 -16.03 -0.45 22.87
N LEU A 618 -15.31 -0.53 21.74
CA LEU A 618 -15.91 -0.51 20.41
C LEU A 618 -16.65 -1.81 20.07
N ILE A 619 -16.10 -2.98 20.42
CA ILE A 619 -16.80 -4.26 20.24
C ILE A 619 -17.91 -4.44 21.28
N GLY A 620 -17.77 -3.87 22.47
CA GLY A 620 -18.72 -4.01 23.57
C GLY A 620 -18.60 -5.34 24.31
N TYR A 621 -17.42 -5.96 24.28
CA TYR A 621 -17.14 -7.23 24.92
C TYR A 621 -15.67 -7.28 25.38
N TRP A 622 -15.44 -7.80 26.59
CA TRP A 622 -14.09 -8.09 27.09
C TRP A 622 -14.02 -9.50 27.70
N TYR A 623 -14.51 -9.67 28.92
CA TYR A 623 -14.77 -10.98 29.55
C TYR A 623 -16.27 -11.28 29.60
N ARG A 624 -17.08 -10.23 29.67
CA ARG A 624 -18.53 -10.27 29.47
C ARG A 624 -18.95 -9.12 28.55
N LYS A 625 -20.24 -9.10 28.19
CA LYS A 625 -20.84 -7.95 27.50
C LYS A 625 -20.71 -6.71 28.38
N LEU A 626 -20.19 -5.64 27.79
CA LEU A 626 -20.09 -4.31 28.41
C LEU A 626 -21.42 -3.57 28.27
N ASN A 627 -21.85 -2.88 29.32
CA ASN A 627 -22.96 -1.94 29.21
C ASN A 627 -22.51 -0.65 28.50
N TRP A 628 -23.43 0.23 28.11
CA TRP A 628 -23.08 1.43 27.34
C TRP A 628 -22.12 2.38 28.08
N LEU A 629 -22.29 2.53 29.39
CA LEU A 629 -21.42 3.37 30.21
C LEU A 629 -20.00 2.78 30.32
N GLU A 630 -19.88 1.49 30.60
CA GLU A 630 -18.62 0.74 30.58
C GLU A 630 -17.94 0.88 29.22
N ARG A 631 -18.68 0.85 28.12
CA ARG A 631 -18.09 1.03 26.78
C ARG A 631 -17.48 2.41 26.60
N ILE A 632 -18.18 3.47 27.01
CA ILE A 632 -17.67 4.84 26.94
C ILE A 632 -16.45 5.00 27.82
N ILE A 633 -16.51 4.56 29.09
CA ILE A 633 -15.40 4.67 30.04
C ILE A 633 -14.19 3.87 29.54
N THR A 634 -14.39 2.64 29.08
CA THR A 634 -13.29 1.79 28.56
C THR A 634 -12.67 2.42 27.30
N PHE A 635 -13.48 2.98 26.40
CA PHE A 635 -12.98 3.67 25.22
C PHE A 635 -12.18 4.94 25.59
N ALA A 636 -12.70 5.77 26.50
CA ALA A 636 -12.01 6.96 26.99
C ALA A 636 -10.70 6.62 27.73
N THR A 637 -10.70 5.54 28.51
CA THR A 637 -9.50 5.00 29.18
C THR A 637 -8.44 4.64 28.15
N GLY A 638 -8.86 4.02 27.04
CA GLY A 638 -7.95 3.66 25.97
C GLY A 638 -7.34 4.86 25.25
N ILE A 639 -8.10 5.93 25.03
CA ILE A 639 -7.56 7.19 24.49
C ILE A 639 -6.60 7.84 25.48
N ALA A 640 -6.92 7.85 26.77
CA ALA A 640 -6.07 8.43 27.82
C ALA A 640 -4.71 7.72 27.96
N LEU A 641 -4.68 6.39 27.79
CA LEU A 641 -3.47 5.56 27.80
C LEU A 641 -2.61 5.67 26.54
N ILE A 642 -3.16 6.26 25.49
CA ILE A 642 -2.52 6.34 24.17
C ILE A 642 -1.73 7.64 24.01
N TYR A 643 -2.06 8.66 24.78
CA TYR A 643 -1.35 9.92 24.79
C TYR A 643 -0.36 9.92 25.97
N PRO A 644 0.95 9.79 25.73
CA PRO A 644 1.93 9.54 26.78
C PRO A 644 2.31 10.85 27.48
N GLU A 645 1.39 11.39 28.24
CA GLU A 645 1.69 12.31 29.33
C GLU A 645 1.69 11.50 30.63
N GLY A 646 2.78 11.53 31.39
CA GLY A 646 2.94 10.63 32.55
C GLY A 646 1.76 10.64 33.55
N PHE A 647 1.04 11.75 33.67
CA PHE A 647 -0.17 11.83 34.50
C PHE A 647 -1.40 11.17 33.86
N THR A 648 -1.65 11.33 32.56
CA THR A 648 -2.78 10.67 31.88
C THR A 648 -2.57 9.18 31.79
N ASP A 649 -1.32 8.73 31.62
CA ASP A 649 -0.95 7.31 31.63
C ASP A 649 -1.26 6.65 32.97
N LEU A 650 -0.90 7.29 34.09
CA LEU A 650 -1.16 6.76 35.43
C LEU A 650 -2.66 6.67 35.73
N ILE A 651 -3.42 7.72 35.39
CA ILE A 651 -4.88 7.73 35.57
C ILE A 651 -5.52 6.67 34.68
N GLY A 652 -5.13 6.62 33.41
CA GLY A 652 -5.60 5.63 32.44
C GLY A 652 -5.30 4.20 32.89
N ALA A 653 -4.10 3.95 33.41
CA ALA A 653 -3.70 2.63 33.90
C ALA A 653 -4.49 2.23 35.14
N ALA A 654 -4.70 3.16 36.08
CA ALA A 654 -5.52 2.91 37.26
C ALA A 654 -6.96 2.56 36.88
N VAL A 655 -7.59 3.34 35.98
CA VAL A 655 -8.95 3.08 35.50
C VAL A 655 -9.00 1.75 34.73
N PHE A 656 -8.01 1.44 33.90
CA PHE A 656 -7.91 0.17 33.19
C PHE A 656 -7.87 -1.02 34.14
N ILE A 657 -7.03 -0.96 35.19
CA ILE A 657 -6.93 -2.01 36.20
C ILE A 657 -8.26 -2.20 36.92
N VAL A 658 -8.93 -1.11 37.32
CA VAL A 658 -10.25 -1.17 37.96
C VAL A 658 -11.27 -1.84 37.05
N LEU A 659 -11.36 -1.44 35.78
CA LEU A 659 -12.27 -2.04 34.80
C LEU A 659 -11.94 -3.51 34.57
N PHE A 660 -10.66 -3.86 34.45
CA PHE A 660 -10.20 -5.24 34.31
C PHE A 660 -10.64 -6.10 35.48
N VAL A 661 -10.42 -5.65 36.72
CA VAL A 661 -10.83 -6.36 37.94
C VAL A 661 -12.35 -6.52 38.00
N ILE A 662 -13.12 -5.48 37.69
CA ILE A 662 -14.58 -5.55 37.63
C ILE A 662 -15.03 -6.60 36.62
N GLN A 663 -14.46 -6.60 35.41
CA GLN A 663 -14.78 -7.58 34.36
C GLN A 663 -14.43 -9.00 34.79
N TRP A 664 -13.24 -9.18 35.36
CA TRP A 664 -12.75 -10.49 35.81
C TRP A 664 -13.61 -11.08 36.93
N MET A 665 -13.95 -10.28 37.95
CA MET A 665 -14.79 -10.72 39.08
C MET A 665 -16.25 -10.98 38.69
N SER A 666 -16.72 -10.37 37.59
CA SER A 666 -18.12 -10.49 37.15
C SER A 666 -18.33 -11.48 36.00
N LYS A 667 -17.26 -12.12 35.48
CA LYS A 667 -17.35 -13.06 34.36
C LYS A 667 -18.25 -14.27 34.64
N ASP A 668 -18.24 -14.76 35.89
CA ASP A 668 -18.98 -15.95 36.32
C ASP A 668 -20.37 -15.65 36.90
N LYS A 669 -20.74 -14.36 37.07
CA LYS A 669 -22.01 -13.97 37.70
C LYS A 669 -23.24 -14.11 36.78
N LYS A 670 -23.06 -14.39 35.48
CA LYS A 670 -24.17 -14.53 34.50
C LYS A 670 -24.45 -15.97 34.05
N THR A 671 -23.74 -16.99 34.53
CA THR A 671 -24.05 -18.41 34.29
C THR A 671 -25.08 -19.00 35.26
N LYS A 672 -25.65 -18.19 36.15
CA LYS A 672 -26.82 -18.57 36.98
C LYS A 672 -28.06 -17.77 36.56
N ARG A 673 -28.69 -18.12 35.44
CA ARG A 673 -30.14 -17.97 35.30
C ARG A 673 -30.73 -19.37 35.38
N PRO A 674 -31.62 -19.67 36.35
CA PRO A 674 -32.31 -20.94 36.37
C PRO A 674 -33.09 -21.07 35.06
N GLN A 675 -32.94 -22.20 34.38
CA GLN A 675 -33.95 -22.65 33.42
C GLN A 675 -35.22 -22.88 34.22
N THR A 676 -36.12 -21.90 34.25
CA THR A 676 -37.48 -22.12 34.70
C THR A 676 -38.28 -22.67 33.52
N ALA A 677 -38.69 -23.92 33.69
CA ALA A 677 -39.75 -24.73 33.08
C ALA A 677 -40.39 -24.22 31.78
#